data_AF-A0A932U6B8-F1
#
_entry.id   AF-A0A932U6B8-F1
#
_cell.length_a   1.000
_cell.length_b   1.000
_cell.length_c   1.000
_cell.angle_alpha   90.00
_cell.angle_beta   90.00
_cell.angle_gamma   90.00
#
_symmetry.space_group_name_H-M   'P 1'
#
loop_
_entity.id
_entity.type
_entity.pdbx_description
1 polymer ?
#
loop_
_entity_poly.entity_id
_entity_poly.type
_entity_poly.pdbx_seq_one_letter_code
_entity_poly.pdbx_strand_id
1 'polypeptide(L)'
;MPTSYPTVTANIPLLQPPAWAVLERKLIDVMGESVHPFLEKYTHSDGALIWGDAWKNSRDGGDDLYESSYNWPLLYLLGGGDHLLTLGQRQWDAITRQLTALGPVYNEYERGYDQFHQAESYIYFYLLCLADPTNERNRERAQRFAGLYLNEDPDAPNYDPKKKLIRAPHNGSGGPRWGYTDQQPPAYGWSAGMRVYGLPYEDVPGVSHYDDLKDPELARRMGAVMQARMGKGDVAGNLMATSLIANAFLLTGAEKYRDWVTEYVDAWMQRAAANGGLLPDNVGLSGAIGEYMDGRWYGGLYGWAWPHGYYNIGMAATVAACNAFLLTRQPDYLNLPRTQFDRVMALGEVREMRADQMSLGHHWLDQFSALGDDPRMFLVPYRYSDSGWFDYQPMAPVYPTAIWNISAEPADWERVESVRNAEPVDWRQVVSFHNKEDGGHEKPWLRFLAGENPDYPERILQASYQQVCRRLEMIRQDEADLTRVNIHHWQQLNPVTTEALVQLTLGAPQIIYNGGLLHCRVRYFDLDRQRPGLPADVAALVERLEAERTVLHLVNLSPFAARNVLIQAGGFGEHRFISVRYPQRSSDYPGSQHDYAAPPLASDLREQPIDGPYLHVHLPPATEITLDLATARYVNEPSYGLPW
;
A
#
# COMPACT_ATOMS: atom_id res chain seq x y z
N MET A 1 -30.18 -2.66 -21.79
CA MET A 1 -29.53 -2.13 -22.99
C MET A 1 -28.07 -2.58 -22.93
N PRO A 2 -27.46 -3.14 -23.98
CA PRO A 2 -26.02 -3.38 -23.94
C PRO A 2 -25.31 -2.04 -23.70
N THR A 3 -24.42 -2.00 -22.70
CA THR A 3 -23.66 -0.80 -22.35
C THR A 3 -22.76 -0.44 -23.53
N SER A 4 -23.02 0.68 -24.20
CA SER A 4 -22.20 1.17 -25.31
C SER A 4 -21.15 2.12 -24.78
N TYR A 5 -19.88 1.76 -24.87
CA TYR A 5 -18.76 2.63 -24.48
C TYR A 5 -18.23 3.42 -25.68
N PRO A 6 -17.75 4.66 -25.48
CA PRO A 6 -16.89 5.32 -26.46
C PRO A 6 -15.75 4.39 -26.85
N THR A 7 -15.57 4.15 -28.15
CA THR A 7 -14.64 3.16 -28.67
C THR A 7 -13.58 3.82 -29.54
N VAL A 8 -12.33 3.40 -29.36
CA VAL A 8 -11.20 3.68 -30.24
C VAL A 8 -10.66 2.36 -30.78
N THR A 9 -10.26 2.32 -32.05
CA THR A 9 -9.65 1.14 -32.67
C THR A 9 -8.21 1.45 -33.05
N ALA A 10 -7.25 0.70 -32.50
CA ALA A 10 -5.87 0.79 -32.91
C ALA A 10 -5.70 0.33 -34.36
N ASN A 11 -4.96 1.08 -35.16
CA ASN A 11 -4.63 0.70 -36.53
C ASN A 11 -3.17 0.96 -36.92
N ILE A 12 -2.35 1.37 -35.94
CA ILE A 12 -0.89 1.43 -36.10
C ILE A 12 -0.37 0.00 -35.96
N PRO A 13 0.29 -0.56 -36.98
CA PRO A 13 0.84 -1.90 -36.91
C PRO A 13 2.02 -1.91 -35.93
N LEU A 14 2.08 -2.93 -35.09
CA LEU A 14 3.23 -3.18 -34.24
C LEU A 14 4.34 -3.80 -35.09
N LEU A 15 5.26 -2.95 -35.56
CA LEU A 15 6.38 -3.39 -36.40
C LEU A 15 7.53 -3.98 -35.58
N GLN A 16 7.75 -3.44 -34.37
CA GLN A 16 8.80 -3.85 -33.45
C GLN A 16 8.24 -3.84 -32.03
N PRO A 17 7.90 -5.02 -31.47
CA PRO A 17 7.42 -5.11 -30.09
C PRO A 17 8.42 -4.45 -29.12
N PRO A 18 8.01 -3.44 -28.33
CA PRO A 18 8.88 -2.85 -27.31
C PRO A 18 9.32 -3.92 -26.30
N ALA A 19 10.57 -3.86 -25.84
CA ALA A 19 11.09 -4.87 -24.93
C ALA A 19 10.34 -4.85 -23.58
N TRP A 20 9.95 -3.67 -23.09
CA TRP A 20 9.12 -3.54 -21.88
C TRP A 20 7.79 -4.30 -22.02
N ALA A 21 7.13 -4.26 -23.18
CA ALA A 21 5.83 -4.92 -23.37
C ALA A 21 5.96 -6.45 -23.30
N VAL A 22 7.01 -6.99 -23.89
CA VAL A 22 7.33 -8.42 -23.83
C VAL A 22 7.72 -8.84 -22.40
N LEU A 23 8.54 -8.04 -21.71
CA LEU A 23 8.97 -8.29 -20.34
C LEU A 23 7.80 -8.20 -19.36
N GLU A 24 6.87 -7.27 -19.53
CA GLU A 24 5.69 -7.08 -18.71
C GLU A 24 4.80 -8.32 -18.74
N ARG A 25 4.45 -8.81 -19.95
CA ARG A 25 3.69 -10.05 -20.09
C ARG A 25 4.43 -11.25 -19.54
N LYS A 26 5.74 -11.35 -19.79
CA LYS A 26 6.55 -12.44 -19.26
C LYS A 26 6.58 -12.43 -17.73
N LEU A 27 6.66 -11.26 -17.11
CA LEU A 27 6.67 -11.11 -15.66
C LEU A 27 5.32 -11.50 -15.06
N ILE A 28 4.19 -11.05 -15.65
CA ILE A 28 2.84 -11.47 -15.24
C ILE A 28 2.71 -12.99 -15.26
N ASP A 29 3.12 -13.65 -16.36
CA ASP A 29 3.00 -15.09 -16.50
C ASP A 29 3.89 -15.84 -15.49
N VAL A 30 5.14 -15.41 -15.32
CA VAL A 30 6.08 -16.05 -14.39
C VAL A 30 5.65 -15.90 -12.93
N MET A 31 5.10 -14.75 -12.56
CA MET A 31 4.50 -14.58 -11.22
C MET A 31 3.21 -15.38 -11.07
N GLY A 32 2.42 -15.51 -12.13
CA GLY A 32 1.21 -16.34 -12.15
C GLY A 32 1.51 -17.81 -11.84
N GLU A 33 2.60 -18.34 -12.39
CA GLU A 33 3.03 -19.73 -12.18
C GLU A 33 3.80 -19.94 -10.86
N SER A 34 4.47 -18.91 -10.35
CA SER A 34 5.35 -19.02 -9.18
C SER A 34 4.60 -19.30 -7.87
N VAL A 35 3.29 -19.07 -7.82
CA VAL A 35 2.44 -19.41 -6.67
C VAL A 35 2.36 -20.92 -6.43
N HIS A 36 2.51 -21.75 -7.47
CA HIS A 36 2.36 -23.20 -7.34
C HIS A 36 3.50 -23.85 -6.55
N PRO A 37 4.80 -23.61 -6.85
CA PRO A 37 5.89 -24.07 -5.99
C PRO A 37 5.80 -23.60 -4.54
N PHE A 38 5.33 -22.36 -4.32
CA PHE A 38 5.12 -21.82 -2.98
C PHE A 38 4.05 -22.63 -2.21
N LEU A 39 2.89 -22.82 -2.83
CA LEU A 39 1.80 -23.60 -2.22
C LEU A 39 2.20 -25.05 -1.96
N GLU A 40 2.85 -25.70 -2.91
CA GLU A 40 3.32 -27.08 -2.77
C GLU A 40 4.29 -27.25 -1.60
N LYS A 41 5.18 -26.27 -1.40
CA LYS A 41 6.19 -26.32 -0.35
C LYS A 41 5.63 -25.99 1.04
N TYR A 42 4.78 -24.98 1.15
CA TYR A 42 4.45 -24.36 2.43
C TYR A 42 3.03 -24.58 2.92
N THR A 43 2.16 -25.23 2.16
CA THR A 43 0.76 -25.41 2.55
C THR A 43 0.34 -26.87 2.61
N HIS A 44 -0.59 -27.16 3.51
CA HIS A 44 -1.34 -28.41 3.50
C HIS A 44 -2.38 -28.42 2.37
N SER A 45 -2.96 -29.59 2.07
CA SER A 45 -3.96 -29.74 1.02
C SER A 45 -5.25 -28.94 1.27
N ASP A 46 -5.53 -28.52 2.50
CA ASP A 46 -6.66 -27.64 2.85
C ASP A 46 -6.33 -26.14 2.69
N GLY A 47 -5.07 -25.82 2.38
CA GLY A 47 -4.55 -24.47 2.19
C GLY A 47 -3.89 -23.87 3.43
N ALA A 48 -3.95 -24.49 4.61
CA ALA A 48 -3.31 -23.96 5.80
C ALA A 48 -1.79 -23.93 5.65
N LEU A 49 -1.12 -22.89 6.18
CA LEU A 49 0.33 -22.82 6.21
C LEU A 49 0.86 -23.90 7.14
N ILE A 50 1.91 -24.61 6.72
CA ILE A 50 2.59 -25.60 7.57
C ILE A 50 3.33 -24.83 8.67
N TRP A 51 2.77 -24.82 9.88
CA TRP A 51 3.33 -24.12 11.03
C TRP A 51 3.07 -24.87 12.34
N GLY A 52 3.56 -24.32 13.46
CA GLY A 52 3.32 -24.84 14.80
C GLY A 52 1.84 -24.92 15.18
N ASP A 53 1.55 -25.80 16.13
CA ASP A 53 0.20 -26.16 16.59
C ASP A 53 -0.32 -25.29 17.75
N ALA A 54 0.48 -24.34 18.23
CA ALA A 54 0.15 -23.50 19.36
C ALA A 54 0.55 -22.04 19.13
N TRP A 55 -0.35 -21.13 19.47
CA TRP A 55 -0.08 -19.69 19.50
C TRP A 55 0.79 -19.35 20.72
N LYS A 56 2.02 -18.88 20.48
CA LYS A 56 3.00 -18.57 21.53
C LYS A 56 3.15 -17.07 21.79
N ASN A 57 2.66 -16.23 20.88
CA ASN A 57 2.64 -14.78 21.04
C ASN A 57 1.40 -14.38 21.85
N SER A 58 1.48 -13.35 22.70
CA SER A 58 0.30 -12.96 23.48
C SER A 58 -0.76 -12.26 22.62
N ARG A 59 -0.33 -11.36 21.74
CA ARG A 59 -1.21 -10.52 20.91
C ARG A 59 -0.77 -10.33 19.46
N ASP A 60 0.49 -10.64 19.13
CA ASP A 60 1.21 -10.22 17.91
C ASP A 60 1.40 -11.37 16.90
N GLY A 61 1.42 -11.04 15.61
CA GLY A 61 1.90 -11.89 14.52
C GLY A 61 0.83 -12.57 13.67
N GLY A 62 -0.44 -12.21 13.86
CA GLY A 62 -1.54 -12.79 13.07
C GLY A 62 -1.52 -12.32 11.62
N ASP A 63 -1.10 -11.08 11.42
CA ASP A 63 -0.89 -10.38 10.16
C ASP A 63 0.12 -11.06 9.25
N ASP A 64 1.29 -11.45 9.77
CA ASP A 64 2.37 -12.10 8.99
C ASP A 64 1.89 -13.34 8.20
N LEU A 65 0.92 -14.09 8.73
CA LEU A 65 0.36 -15.25 8.03
C LEU A 65 -0.44 -14.82 6.80
N TYR A 66 -1.22 -13.73 6.88
CA TYR A 66 -1.96 -13.17 5.74
C TYR A 66 -1.02 -12.55 4.71
N GLU A 67 0.08 -11.94 5.15
CA GLU A 67 1.10 -11.34 4.26
C GLU A 67 1.76 -12.35 3.30
N SER A 68 1.71 -13.65 3.62
CA SER A 68 2.26 -14.71 2.78
C SER A 68 1.70 -14.77 1.35
N SER A 69 0.52 -14.16 1.09
CA SER A 69 -0.17 -14.21 -0.20
C SER A 69 -0.99 -12.95 -0.54
N TYR A 70 -0.76 -11.83 0.16
CA TYR A 70 -1.63 -10.64 0.11
C TYR A 70 -1.79 -10.03 -1.30
N ASN A 71 -0.75 -10.13 -2.13
CA ASN A 71 -0.68 -9.46 -3.44
C ASN A 71 -1.17 -10.33 -4.61
N TRP A 72 -1.64 -11.56 -4.37
CA TRP A 72 -2.15 -12.42 -5.45
C TRP A 72 -3.43 -11.89 -6.10
N PRO A 73 -4.42 -11.34 -5.35
CA PRO A 73 -5.58 -10.71 -5.98
C PRO A 73 -5.20 -9.43 -6.75
N LEU A 74 -4.13 -8.73 -6.33
CA LEU A 74 -3.59 -7.59 -7.09
C LEU A 74 -2.99 -8.05 -8.42
N LEU A 75 -2.23 -9.15 -8.44
CA LEU A 75 -1.72 -9.71 -9.70
C LEU A 75 -2.85 -10.14 -10.64
N TYR A 76 -3.95 -10.68 -10.11
CA TYR A 76 -5.17 -10.93 -10.90
C TYR A 76 -5.74 -9.64 -11.50
N LEU A 77 -5.89 -8.59 -10.68
CA LEU A 77 -6.34 -7.25 -11.11
C LEU A 77 -5.43 -6.60 -12.15
N LEU A 78 -4.16 -7.00 -12.24
CA LEU A 78 -3.19 -6.51 -13.22
C LEU A 78 -3.19 -7.32 -14.55
N GLY A 79 -3.94 -8.42 -14.62
CA GLY A 79 -4.02 -9.26 -15.83
C GLY A 79 -3.41 -10.66 -15.70
N GLY A 80 -3.12 -11.11 -14.47
CA GLY A 80 -2.73 -12.49 -14.16
C GLY A 80 -3.88 -13.50 -14.33
N GLY A 81 -3.61 -14.80 -14.19
CA GLY A 81 -4.61 -15.85 -14.38
C GLY A 81 -5.73 -15.88 -13.33
N ASP A 82 -6.91 -16.44 -13.68
CA ASP A 82 -8.09 -16.54 -12.79
C ASP A 82 -7.81 -17.37 -11.53
N HIS A 83 -6.86 -18.30 -11.63
CA HIS A 83 -6.43 -19.12 -10.50
C HIS A 83 -5.88 -18.28 -9.36
N LEU A 84 -5.31 -17.09 -9.63
CA LEU A 84 -4.77 -16.20 -8.59
C LEU A 84 -5.86 -15.68 -7.66
N LEU A 85 -7.01 -15.26 -8.19
CA LEU A 85 -8.14 -14.84 -7.35
C LEU A 85 -8.71 -16.03 -6.58
N THR A 86 -8.82 -17.19 -7.23
CA THR A 86 -9.34 -18.42 -6.60
C THR A 86 -8.43 -18.88 -5.46
N LEU A 87 -7.12 -18.93 -5.69
CA LEU A 87 -6.12 -19.33 -4.71
C LEU A 87 -5.97 -18.26 -3.62
N GLY A 88 -6.04 -16.97 -3.98
CA GLY A 88 -6.07 -15.87 -3.04
C GLY A 88 -7.26 -15.98 -2.09
N GLN A 89 -8.48 -16.23 -2.59
CA GLN A 89 -9.62 -16.41 -1.69
C GLN A 89 -9.46 -17.65 -0.80
N ARG A 90 -8.92 -18.74 -1.35
CA ARG A 90 -8.68 -19.99 -0.60
C ARG A 90 -7.65 -19.79 0.52
N GLN A 91 -6.54 -19.10 0.25
CA GLN A 91 -5.50 -18.83 1.24
C GLN A 91 -6.02 -17.94 2.37
N TRP A 92 -6.69 -16.84 2.05
CA TRP A 92 -7.37 -16.00 3.04
C TRP A 92 -8.26 -16.84 3.96
N ASP A 93 -9.17 -17.63 3.37
CA ASP A 93 -10.09 -18.46 4.14
C ASP A 93 -9.38 -19.53 4.98
N ALA A 94 -8.29 -20.12 4.49
CA ALA A 94 -7.53 -21.14 5.20
C ALA A 94 -6.73 -20.55 6.37
N ILE A 95 -6.05 -19.43 6.15
CA ILE A 95 -5.32 -18.68 7.17
C ILE A 95 -6.28 -18.19 8.26
N THR A 96 -7.45 -17.63 7.89
CA THR A 96 -8.47 -17.23 8.87
C THR A 96 -8.93 -18.41 9.73
N ARG A 97 -9.16 -19.60 9.15
CA ARG A 97 -9.51 -20.80 9.92
C ARG A 97 -8.37 -21.23 10.84
N GLN A 98 -7.14 -21.23 10.34
CA GLN A 98 -5.95 -21.58 11.11
C GLN A 98 -5.76 -20.66 12.31
N LEU A 99 -5.80 -19.34 12.10
CA LEU A 99 -5.70 -18.35 13.17
C LEU A 99 -6.91 -18.39 14.13
N THR A 100 -8.09 -18.78 13.66
CA THR A 100 -9.24 -19.02 14.55
C THR A 100 -8.97 -20.21 15.48
N ALA A 101 -8.44 -21.31 14.94
CA ALA A 101 -8.10 -22.49 15.73
C ALA A 101 -6.95 -22.21 16.72
N LEU A 102 -5.99 -21.38 16.34
CA LEU A 102 -4.87 -20.98 17.20
C LEU A 102 -5.27 -19.93 18.26
N GLY A 103 -6.38 -19.22 18.06
CA GLY A 103 -6.96 -18.29 19.02
C GLY A 103 -6.84 -16.76 18.77
N PRO A 104 -5.88 -16.20 17.99
CA PRO A 104 -5.80 -14.75 17.79
C PRO A 104 -6.93 -14.18 16.91
N VAL A 105 -7.65 -15.00 16.15
CA VAL A 105 -8.80 -14.57 15.34
C VAL A 105 -10.11 -15.06 15.96
N TYR A 106 -11.12 -14.19 15.99
CA TYR A 106 -12.48 -14.52 16.40
C TYR A 106 -13.47 -13.86 15.44
N ASN A 107 -14.52 -14.58 15.06
CA ASN A 107 -15.51 -14.09 14.10
C ASN A 107 -14.87 -13.60 12.77
N GLU A 108 -13.83 -14.31 12.31
CA GLU A 108 -13.02 -14.01 11.11
C GLU A 108 -12.21 -12.70 11.14
N TYR A 109 -12.09 -12.03 12.30
CA TYR A 109 -11.31 -10.80 12.44
C TYR A 109 -10.42 -10.89 13.70
N GLU A 110 -9.28 -10.19 13.70
CA GLU A 110 -8.31 -10.28 14.78
C GLU A 110 -8.86 -9.80 16.14
N ARG A 111 -8.45 -10.50 17.21
CA ARG A 111 -8.85 -10.23 18.60
C ARG A 111 -7.93 -9.22 19.24
N GLY A 112 -8.08 -7.94 18.91
CA GLY A 112 -7.47 -6.90 19.73
C GLY A 112 -5.94 -6.88 19.65
N TYR A 113 -5.40 -6.81 18.43
CA TYR A 113 -4.03 -6.34 18.23
C TYR A 113 -4.04 -4.86 17.79
N ASP A 114 -2.90 -4.27 17.46
CA ASP A 114 -2.86 -2.86 17.06
C ASP A 114 -3.21 -2.68 15.58
N GLN A 115 -3.66 -1.47 15.22
CA GLN A 115 -4.06 -1.15 13.85
C GLN A 115 -2.89 -0.98 12.89
N PHE A 116 -1.65 -0.81 13.38
CA PHE A 116 -0.49 -0.74 12.49
C PHE A 116 -0.27 -2.08 11.80
N HIS A 117 -0.29 -3.18 12.54
CA HIS A 117 -0.14 -4.54 11.99
C HIS A 117 -1.41 -5.10 11.38
N GLN A 118 -2.56 -4.92 12.04
CA GLN A 118 -3.84 -5.36 11.47
C GLN A 118 -4.06 -4.81 10.06
N ALA A 119 -3.72 -3.53 9.84
CA ALA A 119 -3.86 -2.90 8.55
C ALA A 119 -2.92 -3.46 7.47
N GLU A 120 -1.76 -4.02 7.82
CA GLU A 120 -0.87 -4.75 6.89
C GLU A 120 -1.59 -5.98 6.34
N SER A 121 -2.27 -6.75 7.20
CA SER A 121 -3.03 -7.92 6.77
C SER A 121 -4.26 -7.58 5.91
N TYR A 122 -4.92 -6.44 6.17
CA TYR A 122 -6.19 -6.12 5.53
C TYR A 122 -6.06 -5.53 4.13
N ILE A 123 -4.87 -5.13 3.68
CA ILE A 123 -4.65 -4.84 2.27
C ILE A 123 -5.04 -6.05 1.40
N TYR A 124 -4.77 -7.27 1.87
CA TYR A 124 -5.20 -8.51 1.23
C TYR A 124 -6.72 -8.54 1.07
N PHE A 125 -7.44 -8.26 2.15
CA PHE A 125 -8.89 -8.26 2.14
C PHE A 125 -9.47 -7.19 1.20
N TYR A 126 -8.90 -6.00 1.17
CA TYR A 126 -9.32 -4.92 0.26
C TYR A 126 -9.09 -5.32 -1.20
N LEU A 127 -7.97 -5.97 -1.51
CA LEU A 127 -7.67 -6.47 -2.84
C LEU A 127 -8.63 -7.59 -3.27
N LEU A 128 -9.03 -8.49 -2.38
CA LEU A 128 -10.08 -9.48 -2.66
C LEU A 128 -11.42 -8.82 -2.97
N CYS A 129 -11.80 -7.81 -2.21
CA CYS A 129 -13.04 -7.06 -2.42
C CYS A 129 -13.03 -6.27 -3.74
N LEU A 130 -11.88 -5.70 -4.11
CA LEU A 130 -11.68 -4.96 -5.36
C LEU A 130 -11.69 -5.91 -6.58
N ALA A 131 -11.08 -7.09 -6.43
CA ALA A 131 -10.98 -8.11 -7.48
C ALA A 131 -12.33 -8.76 -7.80
N ASP A 132 -13.16 -9.00 -6.79
CA ASP A 132 -14.52 -9.50 -6.95
C ASP A 132 -15.49 -8.81 -5.98
N PRO A 133 -16.06 -7.66 -6.39
CA PRO A 133 -17.03 -6.92 -5.58
C PRO A 133 -18.40 -7.60 -5.49
N THR A 134 -18.60 -8.69 -6.24
CA THR A 134 -19.84 -9.48 -6.26
C THR A 134 -19.82 -10.64 -5.28
N ASN A 135 -18.65 -10.94 -4.70
CA ASN A 135 -18.50 -11.99 -3.69
C ASN A 135 -19.31 -11.67 -2.43
N GLU A 136 -20.44 -12.35 -2.25
CA GLU A 136 -21.39 -12.10 -1.15
C GLU A 136 -20.73 -12.20 0.22
N ARG A 137 -19.87 -13.20 0.43
CA ARG A 137 -19.17 -13.39 1.71
C ARG A 137 -18.22 -12.25 2.03
N ASN A 138 -17.47 -11.75 1.05
CA ASN A 138 -16.59 -10.60 1.26
C ASN A 138 -17.38 -9.31 1.47
N ARG A 139 -18.54 -9.15 0.82
CA ARG A 139 -19.46 -8.03 1.08
C ARG A 139 -20.02 -8.07 2.50
N GLU A 140 -20.41 -9.25 2.99
CA GLU A 140 -20.86 -9.45 4.37
C GLU A 140 -19.72 -9.18 5.36
N ARG A 141 -18.51 -9.70 5.09
CA ARG A 141 -17.31 -9.43 5.89
C ARG A 141 -17.01 -7.93 5.97
N ALA A 142 -17.01 -7.22 4.85
CA ALA A 142 -16.72 -5.79 4.82
C ALA A 142 -17.70 -4.99 5.68
N GLN A 143 -19.00 -5.28 5.59
CA GLN A 143 -20.02 -4.65 6.41
C GLN A 143 -19.86 -5.00 7.90
N ARG A 144 -19.66 -6.28 8.23
CA ARG A 144 -19.49 -6.73 9.62
C ARG A 144 -18.22 -6.16 10.26
N PHE A 145 -17.11 -6.17 9.53
CA PHE A 145 -15.83 -5.65 10.03
C PHE A 145 -15.88 -4.14 10.23
N ALA A 146 -16.52 -3.38 9.32
CA ALA A 146 -16.82 -1.97 9.57
C ALA A 146 -17.77 -1.80 10.77
N GLY A 147 -18.76 -2.68 10.91
CA GLY A 147 -19.71 -2.73 12.02
C GLY A 147 -19.06 -2.79 13.42
N LEU A 148 -17.85 -3.35 13.54
CA LEU A 148 -17.06 -3.35 14.78
C LEU A 148 -16.72 -1.93 15.27
N TYR A 149 -16.66 -0.94 14.38
CA TYR A 149 -16.33 0.45 14.68
C TYR A 149 -17.55 1.38 14.59
N LEU A 150 -18.62 0.92 13.95
CA LEU A 150 -19.93 1.57 13.99
C LEU A 150 -20.75 1.16 15.22
N ASN A 151 -20.21 0.29 16.09
CA ASN A 151 -20.90 -0.32 17.24
C ASN A 151 -22.17 -1.10 16.86
N GLU A 152 -22.14 -1.76 15.69
CA GLU A 152 -23.22 -2.63 15.23
C GLU A 152 -23.15 -4.03 15.84
N ASP A 153 -21.95 -4.41 16.31
CA ASP A 153 -21.73 -5.59 17.16
C ASP A 153 -21.71 -5.16 18.65
N PRO A 154 -22.72 -5.54 19.45
CA PRO A 154 -22.78 -5.16 20.87
C PRO A 154 -21.68 -5.80 21.73
N ASP A 155 -21.08 -6.92 21.27
CA ASP A 155 -20.01 -7.61 21.98
C ASP A 155 -18.62 -7.00 21.68
N ALA A 156 -18.53 -6.12 20.67
CA ALA A 156 -17.29 -5.46 20.27
C ALA A 156 -17.42 -3.92 20.21
N PRO A 157 -17.67 -3.21 21.33
CA PRO A 157 -17.89 -1.77 21.36
C PRO A 157 -16.58 -0.98 21.24
N ASN A 158 -15.91 -1.04 20.08
CA ASN A 158 -14.59 -0.44 19.86
C ASN A 158 -14.62 1.09 19.87
N TYR A 159 -15.75 1.71 19.53
CA TYR A 159 -15.84 3.14 19.25
C TYR A 159 -16.69 3.90 20.28
N ASP A 160 -16.26 5.11 20.65
CA ASP A 160 -17.09 6.09 21.36
C ASP A 160 -17.59 7.15 20.37
N PRO A 161 -18.88 7.15 20.00
CA PRO A 161 -19.41 8.10 19.01
C PRO A 161 -19.54 9.53 19.55
N LYS A 162 -19.54 9.73 20.89
CA LYS A 162 -19.59 11.07 21.48
C LYS A 162 -18.22 11.73 21.48
N LYS A 163 -17.18 10.94 21.73
CA LYS A 163 -15.79 11.39 21.79
C LYS A 163 -15.03 11.23 20.48
N LYS A 164 -15.63 10.51 19.53
CA LYS A 164 -15.09 10.22 18.19
C LYS A 164 -13.70 9.59 18.30
N LEU A 165 -13.63 8.49 19.05
CA LEU A 165 -12.37 7.80 19.33
C LEU A 165 -12.54 6.28 19.41
N ILE A 166 -11.50 5.55 19.01
CA ILE A 166 -11.36 4.12 19.26
C ILE A 166 -10.81 3.94 20.67
N ARG A 167 -11.46 3.10 21.48
CA ARG A 167 -11.29 3.11 22.95
C ARG A 167 -9.98 2.50 23.45
N ALA A 168 -9.28 1.74 22.63
CA ALA A 168 -8.03 1.10 23.01
C ALA A 168 -7.06 1.02 21.82
N PRO A 169 -5.74 1.09 22.06
CA PRO A 169 -4.74 0.88 20.99
C PRO A 169 -4.81 -0.54 20.42
N HIS A 170 -5.12 -1.51 21.27
CA HIS A 170 -5.43 -2.88 20.90
C HIS A 170 -6.95 -3.06 20.79
N ASN A 171 -7.48 -3.33 19.60
CA ASN A 171 -8.92 -3.39 19.33
C ASN A 171 -9.27 -4.37 18.19
N GLY A 172 -10.52 -4.81 18.12
CA GLY A 172 -10.95 -5.74 17.06
C GLY A 172 -12.24 -6.49 17.39
N SER A 173 -12.33 -7.75 16.98
CA SER A 173 -13.57 -8.56 17.07
C SER A 173 -13.99 -8.93 18.50
N GLY A 174 -13.10 -8.76 19.48
CA GLY A 174 -13.40 -8.89 20.91
C GLY A 174 -13.71 -7.57 21.61
N GLY A 175 -13.87 -6.48 20.85
CA GLY A 175 -13.95 -5.12 21.39
C GLY A 175 -12.60 -4.55 21.81
N PRO A 176 -12.60 -3.47 22.61
CA PRO A 176 -11.38 -2.88 23.16
C PRO A 176 -10.62 -3.91 24.02
N ARG A 177 -9.38 -4.25 23.65
CA ARG A 177 -8.52 -5.17 24.41
C ARG A 177 -7.61 -4.38 25.34
N TRP A 178 -8.09 -4.19 26.56
CA TRP A 178 -7.40 -3.38 27.57
C TRP A 178 -5.99 -3.89 27.89
N GLY A 179 -5.11 -2.96 28.23
CA GLY A 179 -3.72 -3.24 28.57
C GLY A 179 -2.79 -3.31 27.36
N TYR A 180 -1.49 -3.29 27.62
CA TYR A 180 -0.45 -3.50 26.62
C TYR A 180 -0.24 -5.00 26.37
N THR A 181 -0.18 -5.79 27.43
CA THR A 181 0.03 -7.25 27.38
C THR A 181 -0.99 -8.00 28.24
N ASP A 182 -1.21 -9.27 27.92
CA ASP A 182 -1.98 -10.21 28.75
C ASP A 182 -1.12 -10.95 29.78
N GLN A 183 0.20 -10.75 29.76
CA GLN A 183 1.08 -11.36 30.76
C GLN A 183 0.73 -10.86 32.16
N GLN A 184 0.76 -11.77 33.13
CA GLN A 184 0.51 -11.49 34.55
C GLN A 184 1.66 -12.02 35.41
N PRO A 185 2.43 -11.13 36.08
CA PRO A 185 2.38 -9.67 35.98
C PRO A 185 2.81 -9.15 34.59
N PRO A 186 2.42 -7.93 34.19
CA PRO A 186 2.87 -7.36 32.91
C PRO A 186 4.39 -7.16 32.94
N ALA A 187 5.05 -7.49 31.83
CA ALA A 187 6.49 -7.32 31.66
C ALA A 187 6.81 -6.93 30.21
N TYR A 188 7.79 -6.05 30.04
CA TYR A 188 8.42 -5.77 28.76
C TYR A 188 9.90 -6.16 28.86
N GLY A 189 10.19 -7.37 28.40
CA GLY A 189 11.52 -7.97 28.49
C GLY A 189 12.45 -7.53 27.37
N TRP A 190 13.75 -7.63 27.63
CA TRP A 190 14.77 -7.39 26.62
C TRP A 190 14.66 -8.37 25.44
N SER A 191 14.74 -7.86 24.22
CA SER A 191 15.03 -8.67 23.03
C SER A 191 16.04 -7.96 22.12
N ALA A 192 16.83 -8.74 21.39
CA ALA A 192 17.85 -8.20 20.51
C ALA A 192 17.27 -7.30 19.41
N GLY A 193 16.14 -7.71 18.81
CA GLY A 193 15.45 -6.95 17.76
C GLY A 193 14.89 -5.62 18.26
N MET A 194 14.32 -5.59 19.47
CA MET A 194 13.72 -4.37 20.01
C MET A 194 14.75 -3.38 20.57
N ARG A 195 16.01 -3.79 20.76
CA ARG A 195 17.07 -2.92 21.26
C ARG A 195 17.31 -1.70 20.38
N VAL A 196 17.12 -1.83 19.07
CA VAL A 196 17.33 -0.73 18.11
C VAL A 196 16.38 0.45 18.37
N TYR A 197 15.19 0.19 18.91
CA TYR A 197 14.18 1.20 19.22
C TYR A 197 14.42 1.87 20.59
N GLY A 198 15.31 1.35 21.43
CA GLY A 198 15.52 1.92 22.76
C GLY A 198 14.32 1.74 23.71
N LEU A 199 14.28 2.55 24.77
CA LEU A 199 13.26 2.44 25.81
C LEU A 199 11.90 3.00 25.35
N PRO A 200 10.77 2.31 25.65
CA PRO A 200 9.44 2.89 25.44
C PRO A 200 9.18 4.13 26.30
N TYR A 201 9.73 4.16 27.52
CA TYR A 201 9.63 5.27 28.46
C TYR A 201 10.97 5.50 29.17
N GLU A 202 11.41 6.76 29.24
CA GLU A 202 12.68 7.15 29.87
C GLU A 202 12.53 7.46 31.37
N ASP A 203 11.29 7.60 31.87
CA ASP A 203 10.97 8.02 33.24
C ASP A 203 10.67 6.84 34.19
N VAL A 204 11.10 5.62 33.86
CA VAL A 204 10.85 4.43 34.66
C VAL A 204 11.94 4.25 35.73
N PRO A 205 11.60 4.25 37.05
CA PRO A 205 12.61 4.20 38.11
C PRO A 205 13.53 2.98 38.05
N GLY A 206 14.83 3.24 37.90
CA GLY A 206 15.88 2.23 37.81
C GLY A 206 16.13 1.69 36.40
N VAL A 207 15.43 2.20 35.38
CA VAL A 207 15.64 1.85 33.97
C VAL A 207 16.16 3.09 33.26
N SER A 208 17.42 3.06 32.84
CA SER A 208 18.09 4.18 32.19
C SER A 208 18.61 3.83 30.80
N HIS A 209 18.77 2.53 30.53
CA HIS A 209 19.23 2.01 29.26
C HIS A 209 18.44 0.75 28.89
N TYR A 210 18.27 0.47 27.59
CA TYR A 210 17.48 -0.68 27.13
C TYR A 210 18.00 -2.02 27.69
N ASP A 211 19.32 -2.16 27.83
CA ASP A 211 19.94 -3.36 28.39
C ASP A 211 19.61 -3.60 29.88
N ASP A 212 19.08 -2.61 30.60
CA ASP A 212 18.58 -2.77 31.98
C ASP A 212 17.36 -3.72 32.03
N LEU A 213 16.62 -3.84 30.92
CA LEU A 213 15.46 -4.75 30.80
C LEU A 213 15.85 -6.25 30.78
N LYS A 214 17.16 -6.56 30.82
CA LYS A 214 17.64 -7.93 31.10
C LYS A 214 17.35 -8.35 32.54
N ASP A 215 17.20 -7.39 33.46
CA ASP A 215 16.70 -7.65 34.80
C ASP A 215 15.17 -7.84 34.77
N PRO A 216 14.64 -9.02 35.15
CA PRO A 216 13.21 -9.30 35.14
C PRO A 216 12.38 -8.37 36.05
N GLU A 217 12.96 -7.79 37.09
CA GLU A 217 12.27 -6.81 37.95
C GLU A 217 12.09 -5.48 37.22
N LEU A 218 13.13 -5.01 36.53
CA LEU A 218 13.08 -3.79 35.73
C LEU A 218 12.17 -3.95 34.50
N ALA A 219 12.20 -5.13 33.85
CA ALA A 219 11.27 -5.49 32.79
C ALA A 219 9.80 -5.45 33.25
N ARG A 220 9.52 -5.93 34.47
CA ARG A 220 8.17 -5.84 35.08
C ARG A 220 7.76 -4.40 35.39
N ARG A 221 8.68 -3.56 35.85
CA ARG A 221 8.41 -2.13 36.07
C ARG A 221 8.07 -1.41 34.77
N MET A 222 8.87 -1.62 33.72
CA MET A 222 8.58 -1.08 32.38
C MET A 222 7.23 -1.59 31.87
N GLY A 223 6.99 -2.89 31.97
CA GLY A 223 5.72 -3.50 31.57
C GLY A 223 4.51 -2.91 32.30
N ALA A 224 4.63 -2.63 33.61
CA ALA A 224 3.57 -1.99 34.38
C ALA A 224 3.28 -0.55 33.90
N VAL A 225 4.31 0.23 33.56
CA VAL A 225 4.15 1.57 33.00
C VAL A 225 3.50 1.52 31.62
N MET A 226 3.97 0.63 30.73
CA MET A 226 3.33 0.42 29.42
C MET A 226 1.87 -0.03 29.55
N GLN A 227 1.56 -0.93 30.50
CA GLN A 227 0.20 -1.37 30.77
C GLN A 227 -0.71 -0.20 31.18
N ALA A 228 -0.21 0.72 32.01
CA ALA A 228 -0.97 1.86 32.51
C ALA A 228 -1.16 2.95 31.47
N ARG A 229 -0.12 3.21 30.67
CA ARG A 229 -0.04 4.36 29.74
C ARG A 229 -0.49 4.03 28.32
N MET A 230 -0.15 2.83 27.80
CA MET A 230 -0.52 2.36 26.45
C MET A 230 -1.71 1.39 26.44
N GLY A 231 -2.34 1.14 27.59
CA GLY A 231 -3.37 0.09 27.69
C GLY A 231 -4.79 0.51 27.34
N LYS A 232 -5.05 1.80 27.07
CA LYS A 232 -6.40 2.36 26.87
C LYS A 232 -6.32 3.74 26.24
N GLY A 233 -7.43 4.18 25.66
CA GLY A 233 -7.48 5.40 24.87
C GLY A 233 -7.18 5.13 23.39
N ASP A 234 -7.20 6.19 22.61
CA ASP A 234 -6.96 6.16 21.18
C ASP A 234 -5.51 6.53 20.85
N VAL A 235 -5.00 6.03 19.73
CA VAL A 235 -3.65 6.30 19.23
C VAL A 235 -3.70 6.64 17.75
N ALA A 236 -2.72 7.41 17.27
CA ALA A 236 -2.69 7.83 15.87
C ALA A 236 -2.71 6.64 14.89
N GLY A 237 -2.11 5.50 15.24
CA GLY A 237 -2.14 4.28 14.42
C GLY A 237 -3.55 3.78 14.10
N ASN A 238 -4.55 4.04 14.95
CA ASN A 238 -5.93 3.64 14.70
C ASN A 238 -6.58 4.37 13.51
N LEU A 239 -5.98 5.45 13.00
CA LEU A 239 -6.41 6.10 11.75
C LEU A 239 -6.38 5.15 10.54
N MET A 240 -5.55 4.11 10.56
CA MET A 240 -5.48 3.11 9.49
C MET A 240 -6.77 2.29 9.35
N ALA A 241 -7.58 2.19 10.41
CA ALA A 241 -8.89 1.54 10.35
C ALA A 241 -9.84 2.22 9.34
N THR A 242 -9.61 3.49 8.97
CA THR A 242 -10.44 4.19 7.99
C THR A 242 -10.55 3.47 6.64
N SER A 243 -9.53 2.72 6.23
CA SER A 243 -9.58 1.93 4.98
C SER A 243 -10.56 0.77 5.06
N LEU A 244 -10.72 0.15 6.24
CA LEU A 244 -11.68 -0.92 6.45
C LEU A 244 -13.12 -0.41 6.25
N ILE A 245 -13.39 0.79 6.76
CA ILE A 245 -14.70 1.45 6.63
C ILE A 245 -14.89 1.97 5.20
N ALA A 246 -13.86 2.56 4.58
CA ALA A 246 -13.91 2.99 3.18
C ALA A 246 -14.13 1.82 2.22
N ASN A 247 -13.53 0.65 2.47
CA ASN A 247 -13.77 -0.58 1.72
C ASN A 247 -15.25 -1.00 1.76
N ALA A 248 -15.89 -0.91 2.92
CA ALA A 248 -17.33 -1.16 3.05
C ALA A 248 -18.17 -0.12 2.28
N PHE A 249 -17.77 1.16 2.29
CA PHE A 249 -18.38 2.19 1.45
C PHE A 249 -18.27 1.83 -0.04
N LEU A 250 -17.07 1.51 -0.53
CA LEU A 250 -16.81 1.25 -1.95
C LEU A 250 -17.61 0.06 -2.49
N LEU A 251 -17.91 -0.93 -1.64
CA LEU A 251 -18.76 -2.08 -1.98
C LEU A 251 -20.26 -1.78 -1.95
N THR A 252 -20.72 -0.84 -1.11
CA THR A 252 -22.15 -0.71 -0.77
C THR A 252 -22.78 0.63 -1.12
N GLY A 253 -21.98 1.70 -1.21
CA GLY A 253 -22.44 3.08 -1.33
C GLY A 253 -23.18 3.63 -0.11
N ALA A 254 -23.15 2.94 1.04
CA ALA A 254 -23.91 3.36 2.22
C ALA A 254 -23.23 4.54 2.95
N GLU A 255 -23.95 5.66 3.06
CA GLU A 255 -23.43 6.92 3.62
C GLU A 255 -22.93 6.81 5.06
N LYS A 256 -23.46 5.89 5.88
CA LYS A 256 -23.00 5.67 7.27
C LYS A 256 -21.49 5.42 7.37
N TYR A 257 -20.89 4.82 6.34
CA TYR A 257 -19.45 4.57 6.30
C TYR A 257 -18.66 5.84 5.98
N ARG A 258 -19.15 6.67 5.05
CA ARG A 258 -18.56 7.98 4.77
C ARG A 258 -18.63 8.87 5.99
N ASP A 259 -19.78 8.95 6.64
CA ASP A 259 -20.00 9.75 7.84
C ASP A 259 -19.05 9.35 8.97
N TRP A 260 -18.85 8.04 9.18
CA TRP A 260 -17.90 7.56 10.20
C TRP A 260 -16.46 7.96 9.89
N VAL A 261 -16.01 7.79 8.63
CA VAL A 261 -14.65 8.15 8.21
C VAL A 261 -14.42 9.65 8.41
N THR A 262 -15.34 10.51 7.94
CA THR A 262 -15.17 11.96 8.04
C THR A 262 -15.20 12.43 9.49
N GLU A 263 -16.16 11.95 10.30
CA GLU A 263 -16.23 12.32 11.72
C GLU A 263 -14.97 11.96 12.49
N TYR A 264 -14.42 10.77 12.23
CA TYR A 264 -13.23 10.28 12.92
C TYR A 264 -11.96 11.03 12.49
N VAL A 265 -11.78 11.25 11.19
CA VAL A 265 -10.63 12.00 10.65
C VAL A 265 -10.68 13.47 11.08
N ASP A 266 -11.86 14.11 11.04
CA ASP A 266 -12.06 15.49 11.51
C ASP A 266 -11.66 15.62 12.99
N ALA A 267 -12.02 14.65 13.83
CA ALA A 267 -11.67 14.67 15.25
C ALA A 267 -10.14 14.61 15.45
N TRP A 268 -9.42 13.80 14.67
CA TRP A 268 -7.96 13.77 14.70
C TRP A 268 -7.32 15.04 14.13
N MET A 269 -7.87 15.64 13.07
CA MET A 269 -7.41 16.92 12.56
C MET A 269 -7.60 18.05 13.58
N GLN A 270 -8.72 18.07 14.33
CA GLN A 270 -8.94 19.02 15.42
C GLN A 270 -7.93 18.85 16.55
N ARG A 271 -7.61 17.59 16.91
CA ARG A 271 -6.57 17.28 17.91
C ARG A 271 -5.19 17.71 17.44
N ALA A 272 -4.86 17.50 16.17
CA ALA A 272 -3.61 17.99 15.58
C ALA A 272 -3.54 19.53 15.61
N ALA A 273 -4.63 20.23 15.25
CA ALA A 273 -4.70 21.69 15.32
C ALA A 273 -4.51 22.20 16.76
N ALA A 274 -5.12 21.56 17.75
CA ALA A 274 -4.92 21.87 19.17
C ALA A 274 -3.48 21.58 19.65
N ASN A 275 -2.75 20.72 18.95
CA ASN A 275 -1.36 20.35 19.22
C ASN A 275 -0.37 21.03 18.25
N GLY A 276 -0.66 22.25 17.80
CA GLY A 276 0.26 23.04 16.97
C GLY A 276 0.44 22.56 15.52
N GLY A 277 -0.47 21.69 15.07
CA GLY A 277 -0.51 21.08 13.73
C GLY A 277 0.08 19.67 13.66
N LEU A 278 0.84 19.23 14.67
CA LEU A 278 1.34 17.86 14.73
C LEU A 278 0.27 16.92 15.31
N LEU A 279 0.12 15.75 14.72
CA LEU A 279 -0.74 14.71 15.28
C LEU A 279 -0.25 14.34 16.69
N PRO A 280 -1.07 14.50 17.75
CA PRO A 280 -0.78 13.79 18.99
C PRO A 280 -0.82 12.29 18.71
N ASP A 281 -0.02 11.49 19.41
CA ASP A 281 -0.03 10.03 19.21
C ASP A 281 -0.89 9.27 20.22
N ASN A 282 -1.48 9.99 21.20
CA ASN A 282 -2.31 9.40 22.24
C ASN A 282 -3.43 10.35 22.73
N VAL A 283 -4.61 9.77 22.99
CA VAL A 283 -5.79 10.45 23.50
C VAL A 283 -6.47 9.56 24.53
N GLY A 284 -6.74 10.05 25.73
CA GLY A 284 -7.43 9.27 26.75
C GLY A 284 -8.92 9.11 26.51
N LEU A 285 -9.57 8.26 27.32
CA LEU A 285 -11.02 7.98 27.21
C LEU A 285 -11.90 9.21 27.48
N SER A 286 -11.37 10.26 28.12
CA SER A 286 -12.07 11.53 28.26
C SER A 286 -12.10 12.36 26.96
N GLY A 287 -11.25 12.02 25.98
CA GLY A 287 -10.95 12.80 24.79
C GLY A 287 -9.77 13.77 24.96
N ALA A 288 -9.12 13.80 26.13
CA ALA A 288 -7.96 14.65 26.38
C ALA A 288 -6.67 14.05 25.81
N ILE A 289 -5.88 14.87 25.12
CA ILE A 289 -4.52 14.54 24.67
C ILE A 289 -3.64 14.32 25.91
N GLY A 290 -2.86 13.23 25.94
CA GLY A 290 -1.90 12.99 27.02
C GLY A 290 -2.51 12.54 28.36
N GLU A 291 -3.80 12.17 28.44
CA GLU A 291 -4.48 11.84 29.71
C GLU A 291 -3.74 10.79 30.54
N TYR A 292 -3.17 9.78 29.87
CA TYR A 292 -2.41 8.70 30.53
C TYR A 292 -0.90 8.87 30.40
N MET A 293 -0.44 10.01 29.90
CA MET A 293 0.98 10.32 29.64
C MET A 293 1.46 11.55 30.43
N ASP A 294 0.80 11.89 31.54
CA ASP A 294 1.10 13.09 32.34
C ASP A 294 1.01 14.39 31.52
N GLY A 295 0.08 14.44 30.56
CA GLY A 295 -0.13 15.58 29.66
C GLY A 295 0.77 15.61 28.42
N ARG A 296 1.68 14.64 28.23
CA ARG A 296 2.51 14.52 27.02
C ARG A 296 1.66 14.12 25.82
N TRP A 297 1.74 14.89 24.73
CA TRP A 297 1.04 14.62 23.46
C TRP A 297 1.65 13.47 22.66
N TYR A 298 2.80 12.97 23.11
CA TYR A 298 3.57 11.89 22.54
C TYR A 298 3.72 10.72 23.55
N GLY A 299 4.17 9.55 23.08
CA GLY A 299 4.42 8.38 23.93
C GLY A 299 3.36 7.27 23.82
N GLY A 300 2.41 7.40 22.89
CA GLY A 300 1.44 6.36 22.53
C GLY A 300 2.07 5.14 21.85
N LEU A 301 1.30 4.06 21.77
CA LEU A 301 1.69 2.83 21.07
C LEU A 301 1.91 3.12 19.58
N TYR A 302 3.08 2.74 19.04
CA TYR A 302 3.49 3.07 17.66
C TYR A 302 3.47 4.58 17.35
N GLY A 303 3.75 5.40 18.38
CA GLY A 303 3.74 6.85 18.33
C GLY A 303 5.10 7.49 18.05
N TRP A 304 5.20 8.79 18.31
CA TRP A 304 6.40 9.61 18.11
C TRP A 304 7.59 9.15 18.95
N ALA A 305 7.35 8.61 20.15
CA ALA A 305 8.43 8.16 21.01
C ALA A 305 8.92 6.76 20.66
N TRP A 306 8.04 5.81 20.37
CA TRP A 306 8.40 4.40 20.24
C TRP A 306 7.38 3.60 19.41
N PRO A 307 7.80 2.62 18.58
CA PRO A 307 9.20 2.30 18.27
C PRO A 307 9.75 3.13 17.09
N HIS A 308 8.89 3.63 16.19
CA HIS A 308 9.33 4.13 14.87
C HIS A 308 9.11 5.63 14.62
N GLY A 309 8.19 6.29 15.34
CA GLY A 309 7.92 7.71 15.16
C GLY A 309 7.23 8.06 13.84
N TYR A 310 7.81 8.99 13.08
CA TYR A 310 7.24 9.55 11.86
C TYR A 310 6.88 8.49 10.81
N TYR A 311 7.57 7.35 10.80
CA TYR A 311 7.22 6.24 9.91
C TYR A 311 5.75 5.81 10.09
N ASN A 312 5.33 5.52 11.32
CA ASN A 312 3.96 5.12 11.63
C ASN A 312 2.97 6.29 11.52
N ILE A 313 3.35 7.47 12.04
CA ILE A 313 2.47 8.65 12.01
C ILE A 313 2.22 9.11 10.58
N GLY A 314 3.25 9.10 9.73
CA GLY A 314 3.18 9.47 8.31
C GLY A 314 2.29 8.53 7.52
N MET A 315 2.38 7.22 7.76
CA MET A 315 1.49 6.22 7.15
C MET A 315 0.04 6.42 7.61
N ALA A 316 -0.21 6.51 8.91
CA ALA A 316 -1.55 6.67 9.47
C ALA A 316 -2.24 7.95 8.98
N ALA A 317 -1.52 9.07 8.97
CA ALA A 317 -2.00 10.34 8.45
C ALA A 317 -2.31 10.28 6.96
N THR A 318 -1.42 9.66 6.17
CA THR A 318 -1.59 9.50 4.72
C THR A 318 -2.82 8.65 4.44
N VAL A 319 -2.94 7.46 5.03
CA VAL A 319 -4.08 6.54 4.80
C VAL A 319 -5.41 7.22 5.11
N ALA A 320 -5.55 7.82 6.29
CA ALA A 320 -6.79 8.48 6.68
C ALA A 320 -7.16 9.68 5.79
N ALA A 321 -6.18 10.52 5.44
CA ALA A 321 -6.42 11.66 4.57
C ALA A 321 -6.80 11.23 3.14
N CYS A 322 -6.16 10.20 2.60
CA CYS A 322 -6.47 9.67 1.27
C CYS A 322 -7.90 9.10 1.23
N ASN A 323 -8.31 8.37 2.27
CA ASN A 323 -9.66 7.84 2.39
C ASN A 323 -10.71 8.96 2.51
N ALA A 324 -10.50 9.92 3.42
CA ALA A 324 -11.43 11.03 3.60
C ALA A 324 -11.53 11.90 2.32
N PHE A 325 -10.40 12.16 1.66
CA PHE A 325 -10.36 12.86 0.38
C PHE A 325 -11.11 12.09 -0.72
N LEU A 326 -10.89 10.78 -0.85
CA LEU A 326 -11.57 9.95 -1.86
C LEU A 326 -13.09 10.02 -1.71
N LEU A 327 -13.59 9.94 -0.47
CA LEU A 327 -15.03 9.88 -0.20
C LEU A 327 -15.71 11.25 -0.22
N THR A 328 -14.98 12.36 -0.07
CA THR A 328 -15.56 13.70 0.07
C THR A 328 -15.15 14.69 -1.02
N ARG A 329 -14.02 14.44 -1.69
CA ARG A 329 -13.34 15.33 -2.64
C ARG A 329 -12.88 16.65 -2.00
N GLN A 330 -12.77 16.71 -0.67
CA GLN A 330 -12.34 17.91 0.05
C GLN A 330 -10.82 17.92 0.22
N PRO A 331 -10.08 18.83 -0.45
CA PRO A 331 -8.61 18.83 -0.44
C PRO A 331 -8.01 19.13 0.93
N ASP A 332 -8.78 19.74 1.84
CA ASP A 332 -8.31 20.09 3.18
C ASP A 332 -7.88 18.87 4.01
N TYR A 333 -8.44 17.68 3.73
CA TYR A 333 -8.01 16.44 4.38
C TYR A 333 -6.53 16.11 4.10
N LEU A 334 -6.03 16.44 2.90
CA LEU A 334 -4.63 16.20 2.53
C LEU A 334 -3.65 17.08 3.31
N ASN A 335 -4.12 18.12 4.00
CA ASN A 335 -3.27 18.93 4.88
C ASN A 335 -2.81 18.16 6.13
N LEU A 336 -3.51 17.11 6.53
CA LEU A 336 -3.13 16.27 7.67
C LEU A 336 -1.72 15.67 7.48
N PRO A 337 -1.46 14.86 6.43
CA PRO A 337 -0.12 14.33 6.17
C PRO A 337 0.88 15.41 5.71
N ARG A 338 0.47 16.40 4.91
CA ARG A 338 1.34 17.50 4.46
C ARG A 338 1.96 18.23 5.65
N THR A 339 1.16 18.54 6.68
CA THR A 339 1.66 19.23 7.87
C THR A 339 2.68 18.40 8.62
N GLN A 340 2.48 17.07 8.74
CA GLN A 340 3.46 16.21 9.43
C GLN A 340 4.79 16.17 8.64
N PHE A 341 4.70 15.99 7.32
CA PHE A 341 5.85 16.00 6.43
C PHE A 341 6.63 17.33 6.51
N ASP A 342 5.94 18.46 6.32
CA ASP A 342 6.57 19.77 6.29
C ASP A 342 7.27 20.10 7.62
N ARG A 343 6.66 19.72 8.76
CA ARG A 343 7.25 19.92 10.09
C ARG A 343 8.51 19.08 10.29
N VAL A 344 8.50 17.81 9.92
CA VAL A 344 9.66 16.91 10.05
C VAL A 344 10.77 17.34 9.09
N MET A 345 10.43 17.67 7.85
CA MET A 345 11.38 18.15 6.84
C MET A 345 12.07 19.45 7.29
N ALA A 346 11.33 20.39 7.90
CA ALA A 346 11.88 21.65 8.40
C ALA A 346 12.85 21.48 9.58
N LEU A 347 12.84 20.36 10.27
CA LEU A 347 13.77 20.03 11.36
C LEU A 347 15.04 19.32 10.86
N GLY A 348 15.13 19.05 9.56
CA GLY A 348 16.25 18.32 9.00
C GLY A 348 17.55 19.10 9.02
N GLU A 349 18.65 18.37 9.18
CA GLU A 349 20.00 18.91 9.25
C GLU A 349 20.99 17.96 8.57
N VAL A 350 22.12 18.50 8.12
CA VAL A 350 23.21 17.68 7.55
C VAL A 350 24.02 17.07 8.69
N ARG A 351 24.03 15.73 8.81
CA ARG A 351 24.68 14.97 9.89
C ARG A 351 25.55 13.86 9.35
N GLU A 352 26.46 13.33 10.16
CA GLU A 352 27.24 12.13 9.82
C GLU A 352 26.39 10.87 9.94
N MET A 353 25.85 10.41 8.80
CA MET A 353 24.88 9.31 8.75
C MET A 353 25.38 8.00 9.35
N ARG A 354 26.69 7.70 9.23
CA ARG A 354 27.30 6.47 9.75
C ARG A 354 27.49 6.48 11.28
N ALA A 355 27.52 7.67 11.89
CA ALA A 355 27.68 7.82 13.34
C ALA A 355 26.34 7.83 14.08
N ASP A 356 25.25 8.16 13.37
CA ASP A 356 23.91 8.21 13.94
C ASP A 356 23.29 6.82 14.11
N GLN A 357 22.74 6.57 15.30
CA GLN A 357 21.91 5.40 15.53
C GLN A 357 20.53 5.63 14.91
N MET A 358 20.14 4.76 13.98
CA MET A 358 18.86 4.82 13.27
C MET A 358 17.99 3.61 13.60
N SER A 359 16.75 3.84 14.02
CA SER A 359 15.79 2.78 14.30
C SER A 359 15.39 1.99 13.03
N LEU A 360 15.38 2.65 11.87
CA LEU A 360 15.04 2.06 10.58
C LEU A 360 16.24 2.07 9.62
N GLY A 361 17.47 1.99 10.13
CA GLY A 361 18.70 2.01 9.32
C GLY A 361 18.69 1.01 8.14
N HIS A 362 18.02 -0.14 8.32
CA HIS A 362 17.87 -1.17 7.30
C HIS A 362 16.99 -0.76 6.10
N HIS A 363 16.22 0.33 6.19
CA HIS A 363 15.47 0.90 5.07
C HIS A 363 16.34 1.77 4.15
N TRP A 364 17.55 2.15 4.59
CA TRP A 364 18.36 3.19 3.94
C TRP A 364 19.65 2.66 3.29
N LEU A 365 19.63 1.39 2.87
CA LEU A 365 20.81 0.70 2.31
C LEU A 365 21.36 1.40 1.07
N ASP A 366 20.49 1.96 0.23
CA ASP A 366 20.89 2.71 -0.96
C ASP A 366 21.59 4.02 -0.60
N GLN A 367 21.07 4.75 0.38
CA GLN A 367 21.70 5.95 0.91
C GLN A 367 23.08 5.62 1.51
N PHE A 368 23.18 4.55 2.31
CA PHE A 368 24.46 4.11 2.86
C PHE A 368 25.47 3.73 1.78
N SER A 369 25.00 3.10 0.68
CA SER A 369 25.83 2.70 -0.45
C SER A 369 26.25 3.90 -1.32
N ALA A 370 25.40 4.92 -1.44
CA ALA A 370 25.67 6.14 -2.20
C ALA A 370 26.60 7.13 -1.46
N LEU A 371 26.68 7.03 -0.12
CA LEU A 371 27.68 7.76 0.65
C LEU A 371 29.09 7.28 0.28
N GLY A 372 29.77 8.06 -0.56
CA GLY A 372 31.17 7.88 -0.90
C GLY A 372 32.09 8.19 0.29
N ASP A 373 33.09 9.03 0.07
CA ASP A 373 34.04 9.44 1.13
C ASP A 373 33.45 10.44 2.13
N ASP A 374 32.42 11.22 1.72
CA ASP A 374 31.70 12.13 2.62
C ASP A 374 30.58 11.37 3.34
N PRO A 375 30.64 11.18 4.67
CA PRO A 375 29.62 10.45 5.43
C PRO A 375 28.38 11.30 5.72
N ARG A 376 28.33 12.56 5.25
CA ARG A 376 27.27 13.50 5.60
C ARG A 376 26.04 13.38 4.70
N MET A 377 24.87 13.43 5.31
CA MET A 377 23.55 13.33 4.67
C MET A 377 22.59 14.31 5.33
N PHE A 378 21.62 14.85 4.58
CA PHE A 378 20.48 15.54 5.17
C PHE A 378 19.56 14.51 5.84
N LEU A 379 19.42 14.60 7.16
CA LEU A 379 18.60 13.69 7.95
C LEU A 379 17.52 14.49 8.69
N VAL A 380 16.36 13.87 8.89
CA VAL A 380 15.23 14.44 9.63
C VAL A 380 14.94 13.58 10.87
N PRO A 381 14.47 14.17 11.98
CA PRO A 381 14.16 13.38 13.16
C PRO A 381 12.86 12.59 12.96
N TYR A 382 12.91 11.28 13.19
CA TYR A 382 11.69 10.47 13.15
C TYR A 382 10.99 10.45 14.50
N ARG A 383 11.71 10.60 15.62
CA ARG A 383 11.16 10.37 16.96
C ARG A 383 11.30 11.57 17.90
N TYR A 384 10.47 11.60 18.93
CA TYR A 384 10.43 12.67 19.92
C TYR A 384 10.28 12.13 21.34
N SER A 385 11.06 12.65 22.29
CA SER A 385 10.97 12.35 23.72
C SER A 385 11.09 13.62 24.57
N ASP A 386 11.18 13.48 25.90
CA ASP A 386 11.37 14.61 26.83
C ASP A 386 12.72 15.32 26.57
N SER A 387 13.66 14.63 25.92
CA SER A 387 14.94 15.18 25.50
C SER A 387 14.89 15.91 24.14
N GLY A 388 13.72 15.95 23.50
CA GLY A 388 13.49 16.58 22.21
C GLY A 388 13.48 15.61 21.02
N TRP A 389 13.72 16.14 19.82
CA TRP A 389 13.76 15.37 18.57
C TRP A 389 15.02 14.51 18.49
N PHE A 390 14.88 13.25 18.10
CA PHE A 390 15.96 12.28 17.98
C PHE A 390 15.67 11.25 16.87
N ASP A 391 16.56 10.25 16.72
CA ASP A 391 16.47 9.22 15.69
C ASP A 391 16.41 9.83 14.29
N TYR A 392 17.49 10.52 13.92
CA TYR A 392 17.59 11.21 12.64
C TYR A 392 17.88 10.22 11.52
N GLN A 393 17.07 10.27 10.47
CA GLN A 393 17.11 9.32 9.36
C GLN A 393 16.84 10.04 8.02
N PRO A 394 17.15 9.43 6.86
CA PRO A 394 16.70 9.95 5.57
C PRO A 394 15.17 10.11 5.51
N MET A 395 14.70 11.12 4.78
CA MET A 395 13.26 11.33 4.58
C MET A 395 12.73 10.35 3.53
N ALA A 396 11.72 9.55 3.89
CA ALA A 396 11.12 8.60 2.95
C ALA A 396 10.36 9.34 1.83
N PRO A 397 10.59 9.01 0.54
CA PRO A 397 9.84 9.61 -0.56
C PRO A 397 8.40 9.11 -0.66
N VAL A 398 8.06 7.99 -0.01
CA VAL A 398 6.74 7.33 -0.11
C VAL A 398 5.58 8.28 0.26
N TYR A 399 5.73 9.10 1.31
CA TYR A 399 4.68 10.00 1.78
C TYR A 399 4.37 11.14 0.79
N PRO A 400 5.33 11.99 0.40
CA PRO A 400 5.05 13.05 -0.56
C PRO A 400 4.65 12.48 -1.93
N THR A 401 5.14 11.29 -2.29
CA THR A 401 4.74 10.61 -3.55
C THR A 401 3.27 10.20 -3.53
N ALA A 402 2.79 9.58 -2.44
CA ALA A 402 1.40 9.18 -2.31
C ALA A 402 0.44 10.39 -2.36
N ILE A 403 0.81 11.48 -1.67
CA ILE A 403 0.02 12.72 -1.67
C ILE A 403 0.04 13.38 -3.06
N TRP A 404 1.20 13.49 -3.71
CA TRP A 404 1.30 14.02 -5.07
C TRP A 404 0.49 13.17 -6.06
N ASN A 405 0.54 11.84 -5.96
CA ASN A 405 -0.23 10.96 -6.84
C ASN A 405 -1.73 11.25 -6.74
N ILE A 406 -2.24 11.55 -5.54
CA ILE A 406 -3.64 11.86 -5.29
C ILE A 406 -4.00 13.31 -5.64
N SER A 407 -3.20 14.30 -5.26
CA SER A 407 -3.52 15.72 -5.51
C SER A 407 -3.20 16.16 -6.94
N ALA A 408 -2.09 15.65 -7.49
CA ALA A 408 -1.36 16.20 -8.64
C ALA A 408 -1.08 17.71 -8.53
N GLU A 409 -1.02 18.24 -7.31
CA GLU A 409 -0.71 19.65 -7.08
C GLU A 409 0.80 19.90 -7.26
N PRO A 410 1.21 21.01 -7.89
CA PRO A 410 2.62 21.39 -8.01
C PRO A 410 3.35 21.46 -6.67
N ALA A 411 2.68 21.92 -5.61
CA ALA A 411 3.26 22.01 -4.27
C ALA A 411 3.64 20.63 -3.69
N ASP A 412 2.89 19.57 -4.01
CA ASP A 412 3.25 18.22 -3.56
C ASP A 412 4.38 17.61 -4.41
N TRP A 413 4.47 17.99 -5.69
CA TRP A 413 5.66 17.67 -6.48
C TRP A 413 6.91 18.37 -5.94
N GLU A 414 6.79 19.63 -5.52
CA GLU A 414 7.89 20.35 -4.87
C GLU A 414 8.34 19.66 -3.57
N ARG A 415 7.43 19.06 -2.80
CA ARG A 415 7.79 18.22 -1.64
C ARG A 415 8.63 17.02 -2.05
N VAL A 416 8.24 16.30 -3.11
CA VAL A 416 9.04 15.19 -3.67
C VAL A 416 10.43 15.68 -4.09
N GLU A 417 10.50 16.78 -4.85
CA GLU A 417 11.78 17.37 -5.31
C GLU A 417 12.63 17.87 -4.13
N SER A 418 12.03 18.33 -3.03
CA SER A 418 12.76 18.74 -1.83
C SER A 418 13.51 17.56 -1.20
N VAL A 419 12.90 16.36 -1.16
CA VAL A 419 13.58 15.14 -0.70
C VAL A 419 14.69 14.77 -1.67
N ARG A 420 14.41 14.79 -2.99
CA ARG A 420 15.40 14.47 -4.03
C ARG A 420 16.64 15.36 -3.93
N ASN A 421 16.44 16.67 -3.80
CA ASN A 421 17.52 17.65 -3.73
C ASN A 421 18.31 17.57 -2.43
N ALA A 422 17.74 16.98 -1.37
CA ALA A 422 18.41 16.78 -0.09
C ALA A 422 19.28 15.51 -0.04
N GLU A 423 19.11 14.59 -0.99
CA GLU A 423 19.88 13.34 -1.05
C GLU A 423 20.99 13.39 -2.13
N PRO A 424 22.15 12.75 -1.87
CA PRO A 424 23.20 12.54 -2.88
C PRO A 424 22.92 11.34 -3.80
N VAL A 425 21.83 10.60 -3.56
CA VAL A 425 21.47 9.38 -4.30
C VAL A 425 21.01 9.75 -5.71
N ASP A 426 21.51 9.04 -6.72
CA ASP A 426 20.94 9.13 -8.06
C ASP A 426 19.59 8.40 -8.12
N TRP A 427 18.51 9.18 -8.09
CA TRP A 427 17.15 8.66 -8.13
C TRP A 427 16.81 7.89 -9.41
N ARG A 428 17.66 7.87 -10.44
CA ARG A 428 17.43 7.09 -11.67
C ARG A 428 17.83 5.61 -11.53
N GLN A 429 18.50 5.24 -10.45
CA GLN A 429 18.97 3.87 -10.25
C GLN A 429 17.81 2.92 -9.96
N VAL A 430 17.87 1.74 -10.59
CA VAL A 430 16.95 0.63 -10.37
C VAL A 430 17.80 -0.56 -9.95
N VAL A 431 17.45 -1.18 -8.82
CA VAL A 431 18.20 -2.28 -8.18
C VAL A 431 17.22 -3.37 -7.79
N SER A 432 17.56 -4.64 -7.97
CA SER A 432 16.71 -5.73 -7.51
C SER A 432 16.88 -5.95 -6.00
N PHE A 433 15.87 -5.59 -5.19
CA PHE A 433 15.81 -5.86 -3.76
C PHE A 433 14.38 -6.13 -3.29
N HIS A 434 14.23 -6.60 -2.06
CA HIS A 434 12.92 -6.77 -1.41
C HIS A 434 12.98 -6.13 -0.02
N ASN A 435 11.94 -5.39 0.33
CA ASN A 435 11.66 -4.87 1.68
C ASN A 435 10.26 -5.32 2.14
N LYS A 436 9.90 -5.04 3.40
CA LYS A 436 8.60 -5.45 3.97
C LYS A 436 7.41 -4.95 3.13
N GLU A 437 7.53 -3.74 2.59
CA GLU A 437 6.47 -3.06 1.84
C GLU A 437 6.30 -3.57 0.40
N ASP A 438 7.19 -4.47 -0.06
CA ASP A 438 7.31 -4.90 -1.47
C ASP A 438 7.26 -3.72 -2.44
N GLY A 439 7.98 -2.65 -2.08
CA GLY A 439 8.07 -1.37 -2.79
C GLY A 439 9.47 -0.75 -2.73
N GLY A 440 9.58 0.55 -2.94
CA GLY A 440 10.83 1.32 -2.79
C GLY A 440 11.48 1.79 -4.09
N HIS A 441 10.82 1.62 -5.23
CA HIS A 441 11.23 2.14 -6.54
C HIS A 441 10.48 3.43 -6.94
N GLU A 442 9.89 4.16 -6.00
CA GLU A 442 9.25 5.45 -6.27
C GLU A 442 10.26 6.42 -6.90
N LYS A 443 11.50 6.45 -6.41
CA LYS A 443 12.56 7.34 -6.90
C LYS A 443 12.77 7.21 -8.41
N PRO A 444 13.13 6.03 -8.97
CA PRO A 444 13.35 5.88 -10.40
C PRO A 444 12.08 6.00 -11.24
N TRP A 445 10.91 5.63 -10.70
CA TRP A 445 9.62 5.84 -11.34
C TRP A 445 9.29 7.34 -11.51
N LEU A 446 9.48 8.13 -10.46
CA LEU A 446 9.27 9.58 -10.50
C LEU A 446 10.22 10.26 -11.49
N ARG A 447 11.44 9.73 -11.69
CA ARG A 447 12.37 10.21 -12.72
C ARG A 447 11.95 9.81 -14.12
N PHE A 448 11.35 8.64 -14.28
CA PHE A 448 10.74 8.26 -15.55
C PHE A 448 9.59 9.20 -15.93
N LEU A 449 8.68 9.50 -14.99
CA LEU A 449 7.58 10.44 -15.23
C LEU A 449 8.04 11.87 -15.50
N ALA A 450 9.21 12.27 -14.95
CA ALA A 450 9.86 13.55 -15.26
C ALA A 450 10.60 13.56 -16.62
N GLY A 451 10.70 12.43 -17.31
CA GLY A 451 11.44 12.29 -18.58
C GLY A 451 12.96 12.11 -18.41
N GLU A 452 13.43 11.84 -17.20
CA GLU A 452 14.85 11.79 -16.82
C GLU A 452 15.39 10.36 -16.71
N ASN A 453 14.54 9.34 -16.85
CA ASN A 453 14.89 7.92 -16.74
C ASN A 453 14.17 7.04 -17.80
N PRO A 454 14.43 7.23 -19.11
CA PRO A 454 13.65 6.61 -20.19
C PRO A 454 13.72 5.06 -20.21
N ASP A 455 14.82 4.47 -19.74
CA ASP A 455 15.02 3.01 -19.72
C ASP A 455 14.38 2.35 -18.49
N TYR A 456 13.75 3.13 -17.61
CA TYR A 456 13.14 2.65 -16.37
C TYR A 456 12.16 1.48 -16.58
N PRO A 457 11.22 1.50 -17.56
CA PRO A 457 10.25 0.41 -17.71
C PRO A 457 10.91 -0.95 -17.90
N GLU A 458 11.95 -1.03 -18.73
CA GLU A 458 12.69 -2.28 -18.94
C GLU A 458 13.49 -2.69 -17.70
N ARG A 459 14.15 -1.71 -17.05
CA ARG A 459 14.98 -1.97 -15.87
C ARG A 459 14.18 -2.45 -14.67
N ILE A 460 13.01 -1.88 -14.41
CA ILE A 460 12.17 -2.28 -13.27
C ILE A 460 11.56 -3.67 -13.50
N LEU A 461 11.11 -3.97 -14.72
CA LEU A 461 10.61 -5.31 -15.06
C LEU A 461 11.70 -6.38 -14.92
N GLN A 462 12.94 -6.08 -15.34
CA GLN A 462 14.09 -6.96 -15.12
C GLN A 462 14.43 -7.14 -13.64
N ALA A 463 14.40 -6.05 -12.85
CA ALA A 463 14.66 -6.10 -11.41
C ALA A 463 13.61 -6.95 -10.67
N SER A 464 12.33 -6.78 -10.99
CA SER A 464 11.24 -7.61 -10.44
C SER A 464 11.38 -9.06 -10.89
N TYR A 465 11.71 -9.35 -12.15
CA TYR A 465 11.96 -10.71 -12.61
C TYR A 465 13.08 -11.40 -11.81
N GLN A 466 14.17 -10.67 -11.51
CA GLN A 466 15.26 -11.18 -10.66
C GLN A 466 14.77 -11.52 -9.24
N GLN A 467 13.86 -10.72 -8.66
CA GLN A 467 13.27 -11.01 -7.34
C GLN A 467 12.47 -12.32 -7.38
N VAL A 468 11.63 -12.51 -8.40
CA VAL A 468 10.83 -13.74 -8.57
C VAL A 468 11.76 -14.95 -8.69
N CYS A 469 12.79 -14.87 -9.53
CA CYS A 469 13.77 -15.95 -9.69
C CYS A 469 14.52 -16.26 -8.38
N ARG A 470 14.95 -15.23 -7.66
CA ARG A 470 15.65 -15.39 -6.37
C ARG A 470 14.76 -16.09 -5.34
N ARG A 471 13.50 -15.65 -5.18
CA ARG A 471 12.57 -16.25 -4.22
C ARG A 471 12.23 -17.68 -4.61
N LEU A 472 12.01 -17.98 -5.89
CA LEU A 472 11.83 -19.37 -6.35
C LEU A 472 13.04 -20.26 -6.02
N GLU A 473 14.26 -19.74 -6.12
CA GLU A 473 15.45 -20.50 -5.71
C GLU A 473 15.53 -20.69 -4.20
N MET A 474 15.19 -19.66 -3.41
CA MET A 474 15.09 -19.78 -1.95
C MET A 474 14.06 -20.85 -1.56
N ILE A 475 12.91 -20.94 -2.25
CA ILE A 475 11.91 -21.98 -2.02
C ILE A 475 12.46 -23.38 -2.29
N ARG A 476 13.22 -23.56 -3.37
CA ARG A 476 13.83 -24.87 -3.71
C ARG A 476 14.86 -25.30 -2.66
N GLN A 477 15.64 -24.35 -2.16
CA GLN A 477 16.72 -24.59 -1.20
C GLN A 477 16.25 -24.60 0.25
N ASP A 478 15.00 -24.23 0.53
CA ASP A 478 14.51 -24.18 1.90
C ASP A 478 14.34 -25.59 2.49
N GLU A 479 15.23 -25.95 3.41
CA GLU A 479 15.20 -27.21 4.16
C GLU A 479 14.70 -27.00 5.61
N ALA A 480 14.15 -25.83 5.93
CA ALA A 480 13.68 -25.54 7.27
C ALA A 480 12.57 -26.50 7.73
N ASP A 481 12.57 -26.81 9.03
CA ASP A 481 11.41 -27.42 9.67
C ASP A 481 10.31 -26.37 9.82
N LEU A 482 9.38 -26.36 8.86
CA LEU A 482 8.28 -25.40 8.77
C LEU A 482 7.40 -25.37 10.02
N THR A 483 7.39 -26.41 10.85
CA THR A 483 6.65 -26.39 12.13
C THR A 483 7.30 -25.51 13.20
N ARG A 484 8.54 -25.03 12.94
CA ARG A 484 9.37 -24.28 13.88
C ARG A 484 9.88 -22.94 13.34
N VAL A 485 9.54 -22.60 12.09
CA VAL A 485 9.95 -21.32 11.50
C VAL A 485 9.29 -20.14 12.20
N ASN A 486 9.95 -18.99 12.09
CA ASN A 486 9.39 -17.72 12.51
C ASN A 486 8.21 -17.34 11.60
N ILE A 487 7.25 -16.58 12.13
CA ILE A 487 6.04 -16.12 11.42
C ILE A 487 6.35 -15.35 10.13
N HIS A 488 7.48 -14.63 10.04
CA HIS A 488 7.88 -13.90 8.85
C HIS A 488 8.38 -14.78 7.69
N HIS A 489 8.55 -16.08 7.90
CA HIS A 489 9.22 -16.98 6.95
C HIS A 489 8.56 -16.95 5.56
N TRP A 490 7.23 -17.04 5.51
CA TRP A 490 6.52 -17.16 4.23
C TRP A 490 6.42 -15.83 3.48
N GLN A 491 6.24 -14.70 4.16
CA GLN A 491 6.17 -13.40 3.48
C GLN A 491 7.48 -13.06 2.78
N GLN A 492 8.63 -13.48 3.34
CA GLN A 492 9.95 -13.31 2.70
C GLN A 492 10.15 -14.21 1.48
N LEU A 493 9.34 -15.26 1.33
CA LEU A 493 9.45 -16.28 0.29
C LEU A 493 8.36 -16.17 -0.79
N ASN A 494 7.28 -15.42 -0.57
CA ASN A 494 6.24 -15.18 -1.57
C ASN A 494 6.84 -14.63 -2.87
N PRO A 495 6.84 -15.38 -3.98
CA PRO A 495 7.55 -14.96 -5.19
C PRO A 495 6.89 -13.79 -5.92
N VAL A 496 5.63 -13.47 -5.64
CA VAL A 496 4.89 -12.41 -6.32
C VAL A 496 5.36 -11.04 -5.85
N THR A 497 5.62 -10.13 -6.80
CA THR A 497 5.88 -8.70 -6.54
C THR A 497 5.16 -7.82 -7.55
N THR A 498 4.45 -6.79 -7.08
CA THR A 498 3.50 -6.05 -7.95
C THR A 498 3.92 -4.61 -8.26
N GLU A 499 4.91 -4.06 -7.56
CA GLU A 499 5.28 -2.64 -7.66
C GLU A 499 5.51 -2.18 -9.11
N ALA A 500 6.33 -2.92 -9.87
CA ALA A 500 6.64 -2.58 -11.26
C ALA A 500 5.37 -2.48 -12.12
N LEU A 501 4.44 -3.42 -11.95
CA LEU A 501 3.20 -3.44 -12.72
C LEU A 501 2.24 -2.35 -12.26
N VAL A 502 2.18 -2.04 -10.96
CA VAL A 502 1.40 -0.91 -10.43
C VAL A 502 1.91 0.42 -11.00
N GLN A 503 3.22 0.63 -11.00
CA GLN A 503 3.87 1.84 -11.51
C GLN A 503 3.70 2.01 -13.02
N LEU A 504 3.96 0.95 -13.80
CA LEU A 504 3.93 1.00 -15.26
C LEU A 504 2.51 0.95 -15.82
N THR A 505 1.65 0.07 -15.32
CA THR A 505 0.32 -0.14 -15.92
C THR A 505 -0.73 0.79 -15.31
N LEU A 506 -0.72 1.01 -14.00
CA LEU A 506 -1.78 1.78 -13.33
C LEU A 506 -1.44 3.27 -13.15
N GLY A 507 -0.16 3.62 -13.32
CA GLY A 507 0.34 4.98 -13.10
C GLY A 507 0.21 5.38 -11.64
N ALA A 508 0.63 4.52 -10.72
CA ALA A 508 0.49 4.72 -9.28
C ALA A 508 1.77 4.28 -8.53
N PRO A 509 2.08 4.87 -7.36
CA PRO A 509 3.06 4.27 -6.46
C PRO A 509 2.52 2.94 -5.91
N GLN A 510 3.40 2.15 -5.28
CA GLN A 510 2.95 0.99 -4.51
C GLN A 510 2.00 1.45 -3.39
N ILE A 511 1.06 0.59 -3.02
CA ILE A 511 0.12 0.88 -1.93
C ILE A 511 0.86 1.19 -0.63
N ILE A 512 0.34 2.13 0.17
CA ILE A 512 0.85 2.31 1.54
C ILE A 512 0.60 1.01 2.30
N TYR A 513 1.68 0.36 2.71
CA TYR A 513 1.65 -1.01 3.21
C TYR A 513 0.70 -1.22 4.40
N ASN A 514 0.68 -0.27 5.33
CA ASN A 514 -0.16 -0.33 6.53
C ASN A 514 -1.60 0.17 6.26
N GLY A 515 -2.28 -0.49 5.32
CA GLY A 515 -3.71 -0.33 5.10
C GLY A 515 -4.13 0.62 3.98
N GLY A 516 -3.24 1.07 3.10
CA GLY A 516 -3.59 1.93 1.97
C GLY A 516 -4.50 1.24 0.95
N LEU A 517 -5.43 1.99 0.36
CA LEU A 517 -6.21 1.54 -0.80
C LEU A 517 -5.42 1.80 -2.11
N LEU A 518 -5.75 1.05 -3.17
CA LEU A 518 -5.08 1.16 -4.48
C LEU A 518 -5.54 2.42 -5.26
N HIS A 519 -4.94 3.57 -4.93
CA HIS A 519 -5.17 4.83 -5.64
C HIS A 519 -4.36 4.89 -6.94
N CYS A 520 -5.00 4.63 -8.08
CA CYS A 520 -4.36 4.66 -9.39
C CYS A 520 -5.04 5.57 -10.41
N ARG A 521 -4.33 5.90 -11.49
CA ARG A 521 -4.81 6.81 -12.54
C ARG A 521 -5.73 6.12 -13.52
N VAL A 522 -5.42 4.87 -13.84
CA VAL A 522 -6.22 4.01 -14.72
C VAL A 522 -6.28 2.59 -14.21
N ARG A 523 -7.35 1.88 -14.56
CA ARG A 523 -7.55 0.45 -14.29
C ARG A 523 -8.12 -0.24 -15.53
N TYR A 524 -7.83 -1.52 -15.71
CA TYR A 524 -8.18 -2.27 -16.93
C TYR A 524 -9.19 -3.38 -16.68
N PHE A 525 -9.94 -3.71 -17.73
CA PHE A 525 -10.79 -4.89 -17.80
C PHE A 525 -10.66 -5.58 -19.15
N ASP A 526 -10.66 -6.91 -19.13
CA ASP A 526 -10.81 -7.76 -20.29
C ASP A 526 -12.30 -7.90 -20.60
N LEU A 527 -12.74 -7.23 -21.67
CA LEU A 527 -14.14 -7.23 -22.08
C LEU A 527 -14.57 -8.56 -22.70
N ASP A 528 -13.65 -9.29 -23.32
CA ASP A 528 -13.94 -10.57 -23.96
C ASP A 528 -14.28 -11.62 -22.89
N ARG A 529 -13.60 -11.55 -21.75
CA ARG A 529 -13.76 -12.48 -20.62
C ARG A 529 -14.59 -11.90 -19.45
N GLN A 530 -15.01 -10.64 -19.54
CA GLN A 530 -15.71 -9.90 -18.48
C GLN A 530 -15.05 -10.05 -17.11
N ARG A 531 -13.76 -9.69 -17.03
CA ARG A 531 -13.00 -9.72 -15.78
C ARG A 531 -12.05 -8.53 -15.64
N PRO A 532 -11.68 -8.13 -14.42
CA PRO A 532 -10.61 -7.17 -14.19
C PRO A 532 -9.26 -7.62 -14.75
N GLY A 533 -8.43 -6.63 -15.07
CA GLY A 533 -7.05 -6.80 -15.54
C GLY A 533 -6.88 -6.67 -17.05
N LEU A 534 -5.62 -6.58 -17.47
CA LEU A 534 -5.26 -6.55 -18.88
C LEU A 534 -5.62 -7.89 -19.55
N PRO A 535 -6.18 -7.88 -20.77
CA PRO A 535 -6.35 -9.10 -21.55
C PRO A 535 -5.02 -9.80 -21.82
N ALA A 536 -5.11 -11.08 -22.20
CA ALA A 536 -3.95 -11.82 -22.70
C ALA A 536 -3.27 -11.07 -23.85
N ASP A 537 -1.95 -11.15 -23.93
CA ASP A 537 -1.09 -10.49 -24.94
C ASP A 537 -1.07 -8.95 -24.91
N VAL A 538 -1.87 -8.30 -24.05
CA VAL A 538 -1.90 -6.83 -23.94
C VAL A 538 -0.95 -6.35 -22.85
N ALA A 539 -0.03 -5.46 -23.22
CA ALA A 539 0.81 -4.71 -22.29
C ALA A 539 0.41 -3.23 -22.26
N ALA A 540 0.66 -2.56 -21.13
CA ALA A 540 0.27 -1.18 -20.90
C ALA A 540 1.35 -0.36 -20.19
N LEU A 541 1.68 0.80 -20.74
CA LEU A 541 2.65 1.73 -20.16
C LEU A 541 2.07 3.12 -19.99
N VAL A 542 1.96 3.58 -18.74
CA VAL A 542 1.67 4.96 -18.39
C VAL A 542 2.95 5.77 -18.54
N GLU A 543 3.05 6.52 -19.63
CA GLU A 543 4.25 7.30 -19.97
C GLU A 543 4.32 8.63 -19.22
N ARG A 544 3.17 9.23 -18.91
CA ARG A 544 3.12 10.57 -18.33
C ARG A 544 1.86 10.81 -17.51
N LEU A 545 2.04 11.51 -16.39
CA LEU A 545 0.98 11.91 -15.47
C LEU A 545 1.04 13.41 -15.20
N GLU A 546 -0.09 14.10 -15.39
CA GLU A 546 -0.30 15.50 -15.01
C GLU A 546 -1.66 15.64 -14.32
N ALA A 547 -2.02 16.82 -13.82
CA ALA A 547 -3.29 17.02 -13.11
C ALA A 547 -4.51 16.64 -13.99
N GLU A 548 -4.52 17.07 -15.25
CA GLU A 548 -5.66 16.91 -16.17
C GLU A 548 -5.35 15.99 -17.36
N ARG A 549 -4.21 15.29 -17.32
CA ARG A 549 -3.72 14.52 -18.47
C ARG A 549 -3.05 13.22 -18.06
N THR A 550 -3.26 12.16 -18.84
CA THR A 550 -2.59 10.86 -18.69
C THR A 550 -2.25 10.32 -20.06
N VAL A 551 -0.98 9.95 -20.28
CA VAL A 551 -0.53 9.35 -21.54
C VAL A 551 -0.30 7.87 -21.31
N LEU A 552 -0.95 7.04 -22.13
CA LEU A 552 -0.98 5.59 -22.01
C LEU A 552 -0.65 4.93 -23.35
N HIS A 553 0.35 4.06 -23.39
CA HIS A 553 0.69 3.23 -24.54
C HIS A 553 0.17 1.80 -24.33
N LEU A 554 -0.68 1.32 -25.25
CA LEU A 554 -1.16 -0.05 -25.27
C LEU A 554 -0.59 -0.80 -26.45
N VAL A 555 -0.19 -2.05 -26.21
CA VAL A 555 0.39 -2.95 -27.22
C VAL A 555 -0.34 -4.28 -27.19
N ASN A 556 -0.84 -4.75 -28.35
CA ASN A 556 -1.26 -6.13 -28.52
C ASN A 556 -0.15 -6.93 -29.19
N LEU A 557 0.51 -7.80 -28.42
CA LEU A 557 1.60 -8.65 -28.88
C LEU A 557 1.13 -9.83 -29.75
N SER A 558 -0.16 -10.14 -29.78
CA SER A 558 -0.70 -11.25 -30.55
C SER A 558 -0.79 -10.90 -32.03
N PRO A 559 -0.12 -11.63 -32.95
CA PRO A 559 -0.31 -11.45 -34.38
C PRO A 559 -1.56 -12.18 -34.91
N PHE A 560 -2.31 -12.87 -34.04
CA PHE A 560 -3.43 -13.71 -34.43
C PHE A 560 -4.77 -13.26 -33.84
N ALA A 561 -4.79 -12.74 -32.61
CA ALA A 561 -6.01 -12.40 -31.91
C ALA A 561 -6.15 -10.88 -31.75
N ALA A 562 -7.37 -10.39 -31.97
CA ALA A 562 -7.75 -9.07 -31.49
C ALA A 562 -8.05 -9.14 -29.99
N ARG A 563 -7.87 -8.03 -29.28
CA ARG A 563 -8.14 -7.88 -27.85
C ARG A 563 -9.03 -6.67 -27.59
N ASN A 564 -10.01 -6.82 -26.71
CA ASN A 564 -10.89 -5.72 -26.30
C ASN A 564 -10.58 -5.32 -24.85
N VAL A 565 -10.01 -4.13 -24.68
CA VAL A 565 -9.64 -3.58 -23.38
C VAL A 565 -10.63 -2.49 -23.01
N LEU A 566 -11.21 -2.55 -21.81
CA LEU A 566 -11.86 -1.38 -21.21
C LEU A 566 -10.90 -0.70 -20.24
N ILE A 567 -10.69 0.60 -20.42
CA ILE A 567 -9.94 1.44 -19.50
C ILE A 567 -10.95 2.19 -18.64
N GLN A 568 -10.75 2.16 -17.32
CA GLN A 568 -11.49 2.95 -16.34
C GLN A 568 -10.63 4.11 -15.84
N ALA A 569 -11.24 5.29 -15.71
CA ALA A 569 -10.63 6.48 -15.15
C ALA A 569 -10.63 6.39 -13.61
N GLY A 570 -9.45 6.19 -13.01
CA GLY A 570 -9.29 5.97 -11.58
C GLY A 570 -9.44 4.50 -11.15
N GLY A 571 -8.89 4.14 -10.00
CA GLY A 571 -8.98 2.78 -9.43
C GLY A 571 -10.40 2.39 -9.03
N PHE A 572 -11.23 3.38 -8.72
CA PHE A 572 -12.59 3.26 -8.20
C PHE A 572 -13.62 3.98 -9.09
N GLY A 573 -13.26 4.34 -10.32
CA GLY A 573 -14.14 5.06 -11.26
C GLY A 573 -14.38 6.52 -10.89
N GLU A 574 -13.59 7.06 -9.96
CA GLU A 574 -13.75 8.38 -9.37
C GLU A 574 -13.31 9.52 -10.31
N HIS A 575 -12.61 9.20 -11.39
CA HIS A 575 -12.21 10.16 -12.43
C HIS A 575 -13.13 10.05 -13.67
N ARG A 576 -12.99 10.98 -14.61
CA ARG A 576 -13.71 10.99 -15.88
C ARG A 576 -12.76 11.37 -17.02
N PHE A 577 -12.77 10.58 -18.10
CA PHE A 577 -12.12 10.97 -19.35
C PHE A 577 -12.98 11.99 -20.08
N ILE A 578 -12.37 13.09 -20.52
CA ILE A 578 -13.01 14.17 -21.26
C ILE A 578 -12.87 13.92 -22.77
N SER A 579 -11.65 13.73 -23.24
CA SER A 579 -11.34 13.38 -24.61
C SER A 579 -10.09 12.49 -24.68
N VAL A 580 -9.90 11.87 -25.84
CA VAL A 580 -8.68 11.12 -26.15
C VAL A 580 -8.11 11.60 -27.46
N ARG A 581 -6.80 11.82 -27.49
CA ARG A 581 -6.02 12.03 -28.71
C ARG A 581 -5.16 10.81 -28.99
N TYR A 582 -5.13 10.35 -30.24
CA TYR A 582 -4.43 9.12 -30.61
C TYR A 582 -3.99 9.13 -32.08
N PRO A 583 -2.89 8.44 -32.45
CA PRO A 583 -2.47 8.32 -33.83
C PRO A 583 -3.41 7.40 -34.61
N GLN A 584 -3.79 7.81 -35.82
CA GLN A 584 -4.50 6.99 -36.78
C GLN A 584 -3.69 6.89 -38.07
N ARG A 585 -3.48 5.66 -38.54
CA ARG A 585 -2.74 5.39 -39.78
C ARG A 585 -3.36 6.14 -40.97
N SER A 586 -2.53 6.91 -41.67
CA SER A 586 -2.88 7.64 -42.89
C SER A 586 -2.13 7.13 -44.14
N SER A 587 -1.11 6.30 -43.94
CA SER A 587 -0.38 5.57 -45.00
C SER A 587 -1.13 4.33 -45.51
N ASP A 588 -0.70 3.85 -46.69
CA ASP A 588 -1.25 2.69 -47.39
C ASP A 588 -0.70 1.34 -46.88
N TYR A 589 -0.12 1.29 -45.68
CA TYR A 589 0.34 0.02 -45.09
C TYR A 589 -0.82 -1.00 -44.99
N PRO A 590 -0.60 -2.31 -45.26
CA PRO A 590 0.69 -2.96 -45.54
C PRO A 590 1.19 -2.85 -46.99
N GLY A 591 0.51 -2.10 -47.85
CA GLY A 591 0.80 -2.02 -49.28
C GLY A 591 0.17 -3.16 -50.06
N SER A 592 0.63 -3.36 -51.30
CA SER A 592 0.16 -4.44 -52.16
C SER A 592 0.85 -5.76 -51.80
N GLN A 593 0.14 -6.87 -51.95
CA GLN A 593 0.73 -8.22 -51.89
C GLN A 593 1.83 -8.48 -52.94
N HIS A 594 1.93 -7.59 -53.94
CA HIS A 594 2.95 -7.65 -55.00
C HIS A 594 4.23 -6.87 -54.65
N ASP A 595 4.21 -6.08 -53.56
CA ASP A 595 5.37 -5.32 -53.12
C ASP A 595 6.29 -6.21 -52.26
N TYR A 596 7.61 -6.13 -52.48
CA TYR A 596 8.60 -6.88 -51.69
C TYR A 596 8.89 -6.26 -50.32
N ALA A 597 8.41 -5.03 -50.05
CA ALA A 597 8.57 -4.32 -48.80
C ALA A 597 7.34 -3.44 -48.52
N ALA A 598 6.99 -3.29 -47.25
CA ALA A 598 5.89 -2.41 -46.85
C ALA A 598 6.22 -0.93 -47.16
N PRO A 599 5.23 -0.11 -47.53
CA PRO A 599 5.43 1.33 -47.70
C PRO A 599 5.75 2.00 -46.35
N PRO A 600 6.35 3.21 -46.35
CA PRO A 600 6.58 3.97 -45.13
C PRO A 600 5.29 4.15 -44.32
N LEU A 601 5.36 3.87 -43.02
CA LEU A 601 4.25 4.09 -42.11
C LEU A 601 4.13 5.58 -41.77
N ALA A 602 2.93 6.13 -41.97
CA ALA A 602 2.55 7.47 -41.56
C ALA A 602 1.19 7.44 -40.85
N SER A 603 1.01 8.37 -39.91
CA SER A 603 -0.20 8.54 -39.11
C SER A 603 -0.50 10.01 -38.86
N ASP A 604 -1.78 10.34 -38.75
CA ASP A 604 -2.27 11.64 -38.32
C ASP A 604 -2.89 11.54 -36.92
N LEU A 605 -2.84 12.62 -36.16
CA LEU A 605 -3.47 12.65 -34.85
C LEU A 605 -4.98 12.85 -34.98
N ARG A 606 -5.75 12.03 -34.28
CA ARG A 606 -7.20 12.18 -34.10
C ARG A 606 -7.52 12.60 -32.68
N GLU A 607 -8.68 13.23 -32.52
CA GLU A 607 -9.26 13.52 -31.22
C GLU A 607 -10.72 13.05 -31.22
N GLN A 608 -11.15 12.48 -30.09
CA GLN A 608 -12.51 12.01 -29.89
C GLN A 608 -12.97 12.38 -28.46
N PRO A 609 -14.17 12.96 -28.30
CA PRO A 609 -14.76 13.16 -26.97
C PRO A 609 -15.18 11.81 -26.36
N ILE A 610 -15.06 11.70 -25.04
CA ILE A 610 -15.46 10.51 -24.28
C ILE A 610 -16.57 10.88 -23.29
N ASP A 611 -16.33 11.90 -22.46
CA ASP A 611 -17.20 12.35 -21.36
C ASP A 611 -17.78 11.20 -20.51
N GLY A 612 -16.89 10.36 -19.98
CA GLY A 612 -17.30 9.18 -19.22
C GLY A 612 -16.16 8.53 -18.43
N PRO A 613 -16.49 7.63 -17.48
CA PRO A 613 -15.48 6.93 -16.68
C PRO A 613 -14.79 5.79 -17.45
N TYR A 614 -15.29 5.42 -18.64
CA TYR A 614 -14.82 4.27 -19.41
C TYR A 614 -14.48 4.63 -20.85
N LEU A 615 -13.39 4.04 -21.36
CA LEU A 615 -12.99 4.03 -22.76
C LEU A 615 -12.75 2.60 -23.21
N HIS A 616 -13.43 2.16 -24.27
CA HIS A 616 -13.14 0.90 -24.92
C HIS A 616 -12.06 1.09 -25.99
N VAL A 617 -11.05 0.22 -25.96
CA VAL A 617 -9.98 0.16 -26.96
C VAL A 617 -10.01 -1.22 -27.61
N HIS A 618 -10.37 -1.25 -28.89
CA HIS A 618 -10.22 -2.42 -29.73
C HIS A 618 -8.79 -2.46 -30.27
N LEU A 619 -8.05 -3.52 -29.97
CA LEU A 619 -6.69 -3.76 -30.42
C LEU A 619 -6.68 -4.94 -31.41
N PRO A 620 -6.72 -4.70 -32.73
CA PRO A 620 -6.51 -5.76 -33.72
C PRO A 620 -5.16 -6.48 -33.54
N PRO A 621 -4.96 -7.63 -34.21
CA PRO A 621 -3.71 -8.37 -34.09
C PRO A 621 -2.50 -7.52 -34.50
N ALA A 622 -1.41 -7.61 -33.72
CA ALA A 622 -0.16 -6.89 -33.91
C ALA A 622 -0.38 -5.39 -34.13
N THR A 623 -1.07 -4.73 -33.19
CA THR A 623 -1.27 -3.28 -33.21
C THR A 623 -0.85 -2.64 -31.91
N GLU A 624 -0.57 -1.35 -31.99
CA GLU A 624 -0.28 -0.50 -30.84
C GLU A 624 -1.05 0.83 -30.94
N ILE A 625 -1.21 1.50 -29.81
CA ILE A 625 -1.82 2.82 -29.75
C ILE A 625 -1.35 3.59 -28.52
N THR A 626 -0.94 4.84 -28.72
CA THR A 626 -0.70 5.81 -27.62
C THR A 626 -1.93 6.70 -27.48
N LEU A 627 -2.50 6.72 -26.28
CA LEU A 627 -3.68 7.47 -25.90
C LEU A 627 -3.24 8.65 -25.02
N ASP A 628 -3.50 9.87 -25.47
CA ASP A 628 -3.33 11.08 -24.69
C ASP A 628 -4.72 11.49 -24.15
N LEU A 629 -4.97 11.17 -22.89
CA LEU A 629 -6.27 11.24 -22.23
C LEU A 629 -6.38 12.53 -21.41
N ALA A 630 -7.27 13.44 -21.83
CA ALA A 630 -7.71 14.53 -20.99
C ALA A 630 -8.65 13.99 -19.89
N THR A 631 -8.39 14.32 -18.63
CA THR A 631 -9.04 13.68 -17.48
C THR A 631 -9.46 14.72 -16.44
N ALA A 632 -10.73 14.68 -16.02
CA ALA A 632 -11.20 15.36 -14.83
C ALA A 632 -11.13 14.40 -13.64
N ARG A 633 -10.43 14.78 -12.56
CA ARG A 633 -10.17 13.90 -11.42
C ARG A 633 -11.17 14.13 -10.30
N TYR A 634 -11.50 13.05 -9.58
CA TYR A 634 -12.38 13.04 -8.41
C TYR A 634 -13.74 13.73 -8.66
N VAL A 635 -14.34 13.52 -9.83
CA VAL A 635 -15.64 14.11 -10.22
C VAL A 635 -16.82 13.15 -10.08
N ASN A 636 -16.54 11.85 -9.89
CA ASN A 636 -17.56 10.81 -9.75
C ASN A 636 -17.52 10.19 -8.35
N GLU A 637 -18.59 9.48 -7.99
CA GLU A 637 -18.67 8.70 -6.75
C GLU A 637 -17.77 7.46 -6.86
N PRO A 638 -16.82 7.25 -5.92
CA PRO A 638 -15.94 6.10 -6.00
C PRO A 638 -16.72 4.82 -5.66
N SER A 639 -16.43 3.73 -6.38
CA SER A 639 -17.05 2.44 -6.18
C SER A 639 -16.17 1.29 -6.66
N TYR A 640 -16.40 0.08 -6.16
CA TYR A 640 -15.86 -1.13 -6.76
C TYR A 640 -16.71 -1.68 -7.91
N GLY A 641 -17.81 -1.01 -8.28
CA GLY A 641 -18.73 -1.45 -9.33
C GLY A 641 -18.00 -1.91 -10.60
N LEU A 642 -18.43 -3.05 -11.14
CA LEU A 642 -17.96 -3.55 -12.42
C LEU A 642 -18.67 -2.80 -13.56
N PRO A 643 -18.06 -2.68 -14.75
CA PRO A 643 -18.63 -1.89 -15.84
C PRO A 643 -19.82 -2.57 -16.56
N TRP A 644 -20.19 -3.81 -16.20
CA TRP A 644 -21.21 -4.64 -16.86
C TRP A 644 -22.39 -5.03 -15.98
#